data_AF-A0A5S6QMT6-F1
#
_entry.id   AF-A0A5S6QMT6-F1
#
_cell.length_a   1.000
_cell.length_b   1.000
_cell.length_c   1.000
_cell.angle_alpha   90.00
_cell.angle_beta   90.00
_cell.angle_gamma   90.00
#
_symmetry.space_group_name_H-M   'P 1'
#
loop_
_entity.id
_entity.type
_entity.pdbx_description
1 polymer ?
#
loop_
_entity_poly.entity_id
_entity_poly.type
_entity_poly.pdbx_seq_one_letter_code
_entity_poly.pdbx_strand_id
1 'polypeptide(L)'
;MIIFTELSYSYGFRQTALTRFKCTLRIALFAQSESKSGRSCIGESIPTLESPSFRLPFASLLRNGESPLRICAPMVRYSKLPFRSLVRHYGCQLCYTPMIYAKCFVQSEMARLADFSTDKGDSPLIVQFAADNADDFVKAAELVSRQCDGVDLNCGCPKRKTLDAACGSALLSRSDHLAEMIAESRRRLLNPSFSISAKVRIFDDIRRTVDLCQKLERAGLSFLTVHGRTPQQNHEPVDVGVFKLLRDSLRIPVVANGDAKSLSDVISYGQQTGVQGVMVARALLQNPSLFSGKNVTPMNCIQRWVQISSKYEIPFLLFHRHLTFMTEKLLTKGERIKLNLCYQTVICLNVVGEWESGSEKELMRVVAVFAFQKTDPVSMEGSRGYIYGNVTSSSKQTIAAHLVLVDYELFRKLSVVFDNSNKEKNLCSSLMGPVSHLAFEKRCFPNNRQDFFRAVPCPTSELCPEEDDPLNVVSGSQFSFHIQDTTGARFWYLLFTNCLLNEHCNWTKSNARVSLNYDVWLVNGHPDRSGINPFEHQFSFDRQDTMELFGSAFVLFLALAIAQLHSCRKDAQVPSFVLLILLTMRMTGFSLHSFYCLKFAFHGRASKLLTLFADLFASIADMGLMLLLIAVVKSWPFSIHNFLSKRRYGTLGIVCTVLQVVFTCTAAGATFQYIPLHMLETWSGWMSMALRLLMVQCFMVELRFAIKRETSCERADFLLHFGSGCMVWFVYVIILGVAALEIPMLWRYKIITGICILADFIAYSALVHIFWTRNGKRRIYFEEPSTRQSGGEEWDEFEQSFISTDQR
;
A
#
# COMPACT_ATOMS: atom_id res chain seq x y z
N MET A 1 -32.65 -8.50 24.93
CA MET A 1 -32.18 -9.67 25.69
C MET A 1 -32.76 -11.01 25.21
N ILE A 2 -34.09 -11.30 25.08
CA ILE A 2 -34.50 -12.64 24.51
C ILE A 2 -33.95 -12.83 23.07
N ILE A 3 -33.88 -11.79 22.24
CA ILE A 3 -33.28 -11.91 20.88
C ILE A 3 -31.84 -12.44 20.95
N PHE A 4 -31.11 -12.11 22.02
CA PHE A 4 -29.76 -12.62 22.31
C PHE A 4 -29.75 -14.00 22.97
N THR A 5 -30.83 -14.42 23.65
CA THR A 5 -30.94 -15.76 24.24
C THR A 5 -31.12 -16.82 23.16
N GLU A 6 -31.96 -16.58 22.14
CA GLU A 6 -32.27 -17.59 21.12
C GLU A 6 -31.15 -17.82 20.10
N LEU A 7 -30.41 -16.78 19.72
CA LEU A 7 -29.24 -16.91 18.84
C LEU A 7 -28.10 -17.73 19.46
N SER A 8 -28.14 -18.02 20.77
CA SER A 8 -27.17 -18.87 21.45
C SER A 8 -27.49 -20.37 21.37
N TYR A 9 -28.69 -20.78 20.93
CA TYR A 9 -29.20 -22.15 21.14
C TYR A 9 -29.24 -23.04 19.89
N SER A 10 -29.37 -22.49 18.68
CA SER A 10 -29.71 -23.32 17.49
C SER A 10 -28.52 -23.87 16.68
N TYR A 11 -27.34 -23.25 16.71
CA TYR A 11 -26.22 -23.65 15.84
C TYR A 11 -24.88 -23.65 16.59
N GLY A 12 -24.45 -24.85 17.01
CA GLY A 12 -23.25 -25.09 17.82
C GLY A 12 -21.92 -24.87 17.11
N PHE A 13 -21.64 -23.64 16.66
CA PHE A 13 -20.38 -23.26 16.04
C PHE A 13 -19.23 -23.21 17.05
N ARG A 14 -18.68 -24.39 17.35
CA ARG A 14 -17.37 -24.49 17.98
C ARG A 14 -16.32 -23.88 17.06
N GLN A 15 -15.94 -22.67 17.42
CA GLN A 15 -14.56 -22.47 17.86
C GLN A 15 -13.48 -22.95 16.84
N THR A 16 -13.14 -22.15 15.81
CA THR A 16 -11.75 -21.59 15.71
C THR A 16 -11.65 -20.08 15.39
N ALA A 17 -12.51 -19.53 14.53
CA ALA A 17 -12.37 -18.18 13.96
C ALA A 17 -12.63 -16.97 14.91
N LEU A 18 -11.97 -16.87 16.08
CA LEU A 18 -12.14 -15.71 16.99
C LEU A 18 -10.85 -15.01 17.41
N THR A 19 -9.65 -15.62 17.47
CA THR A 19 -8.47 -14.85 17.90
C THR A 19 -8.10 -13.77 16.85
N ARG A 20 -8.31 -14.00 15.55
CA ARG A 20 -8.28 -12.97 14.48
C ARG A 20 -9.29 -11.84 14.65
N PHE A 21 -10.37 -12.10 15.39
CA PHE A 21 -11.39 -11.10 15.73
C PHE A 21 -11.15 -10.45 17.12
N LYS A 22 -10.26 -11.00 17.96
CA LYS A 22 -9.97 -10.49 19.31
C LYS A 22 -9.13 -9.21 19.29
N CYS A 23 -8.38 -8.92 18.22
CA CYS A 23 -7.80 -7.58 18.01
C CYS A 23 -8.84 -6.53 17.60
N THR A 24 -9.99 -6.95 17.04
CA THR A 24 -11.05 -6.04 16.58
C THR A 24 -11.99 -5.64 17.72
N LEU A 25 -12.31 -6.56 18.65
CA LEU A 25 -13.40 -6.35 19.63
C LEU A 25 -12.91 -6.19 21.09
N ARG A 26 -12.11 -5.15 21.35
CA ARG A 26 -11.69 -4.78 22.72
C ARG A 26 -11.85 -3.30 23.09
N ILE A 27 -12.46 -2.47 22.23
CA ILE A 27 -12.78 -1.06 22.50
C ILE A 27 -14.22 -0.74 22.07
N ALA A 28 -15.18 -1.45 22.66
CA ALA A 28 -16.61 -1.19 22.55
C ALA A 28 -17.35 -1.55 23.86
N LEU A 29 -16.72 -1.24 24.99
CA LEU A 29 -17.39 -1.23 26.31
C LEU A 29 -17.98 0.18 26.51
N PHE A 30 -19.31 0.28 26.55
CA PHE A 30 -20.18 1.13 27.38
C PHE A 30 -21.55 1.36 26.69
N ALA A 31 -22.57 1.67 27.51
CA ALA A 31 -24.01 1.84 27.18
C ALA A 31 -24.82 0.56 26.89
N GLN A 32 -25.94 0.42 27.61
CA GLN A 32 -27.02 -0.58 27.46
C GLN A 32 -28.21 0.11 26.71
N SER A 33 -29.39 -0.44 26.37
CA SER A 33 -30.15 -1.69 26.63
C SER A 33 -31.24 -1.85 25.51
N GLU A 34 -32.19 -2.80 25.39
CA GLU A 34 -32.46 -4.11 26.02
C GLU A 34 -33.18 -5.08 25.03
N SER A 35 -34.50 -4.91 24.84
CA SER A 35 -35.66 -5.85 24.71
C SER A 35 -35.63 -7.15 23.84
N LYS A 36 -36.78 -7.87 23.78
CA LYS A 36 -36.84 -9.35 23.88
C LYS A 36 -37.90 -10.07 22.98
N SER A 37 -37.48 -10.89 21.99
CA SER A 37 -38.08 -12.16 21.42
C SER A 37 -37.91 -12.29 19.88
N GLY A 38 -37.90 -13.46 19.22
CA GLY A 38 -37.81 -14.87 19.68
C GLY A 38 -38.52 -15.88 18.74
N ARG A 39 -37.79 -16.85 18.14
CA ARG A 39 -38.19 -18.21 17.67
C ARG A 39 -37.19 -18.81 16.68
N SER A 40 -36.96 -20.13 16.77
CA SER A 40 -36.18 -20.95 15.82
C SER A 40 -37.07 -21.67 14.79
N CYS A 41 -36.45 -22.20 13.72
CA CYS A 41 -36.91 -23.41 13.02
C CYS A 41 -35.79 -24.03 12.15
N ILE A 42 -35.66 -25.36 12.27
CA ILE A 42 -35.51 -26.40 11.22
C ILE A 42 -34.49 -26.17 10.07
N GLY A 43 -33.75 -27.23 9.72
CA GLY A 43 -32.91 -27.30 8.52
C GLY A 43 -33.32 -28.48 7.61
N GLU A 44 -32.92 -28.40 6.34
CA GLU A 44 -33.17 -29.44 5.32
C GLU A 44 -31.87 -29.85 4.64
N SER A 45 -31.86 -31.05 4.05
CA SER A 45 -30.72 -31.66 3.36
C SER A 45 -30.49 -31.07 1.96
N ILE A 46 -29.21 -31.05 1.53
CA ILE A 46 -28.83 -30.58 0.19
C ILE A 46 -29.01 -31.75 -0.81
N PRO A 47 -29.86 -31.61 -1.86
CA PRO A 47 -29.94 -32.62 -2.91
C PRO A 47 -28.71 -32.55 -3.82
N THR A 48 -28.15 -33.71 -4.17
CA THR A 48 -27.21 -33.84 -5.28
C THR A 48 -27.98 -33.70 -6.60
N LEU A 49 -27.79 -32.61 -7.33
CA LEU A 49 -28.36 -32.44 -8.67
C LEU A 49 -27.33 -32.73 -9.75
N GLU A 50 -27.69 -33.61 -10.68
CA GLU A 50 -26.94 -33.86 -11.91
C GLU A 50 -27.04 -32.68 -12.88
N SER A 51 -26.16 -32.62 -13.88
CA SER A 51 -26.01 -31.44 -14.74
C SER A 51 -26.97 -31.42 -15.95
N PRO A 52 -27.87 -30.43 -16.09
CA PRO A 52 -28.63 -30.21 -17.31
C PRO A 52 -27.84 -29.29 -18.27
N SER A 53 -27.52 -29.78 -19.46
CA SER A 53 -26.85 -29.00 -20.50
C SER A 53 -27.83 -28.09 -21.26
N PHE A 54 -28.26 -26.98 -20.65
CA PHE A 54 -29.16 -26.01 -21.29
C PHE A 54 -28.70 -24.56 -21.07
N ARG A 55 -27.92 -24.01 -22.01
CA ARG A 55 -27.63 -22.57 -22.05
C ARG A 55 -28.83 -21.85 -22.68
N LEU A 56 -29.64 -21.16 -21.87
CA LEU A 56 -30.68 -20.27 -22.39
C LEU A 56 -30.05 -19.16 -23.26
N PRO A 57 -30.69 -18.73 -24.36
CA PRO A 57 -30.15 -17.64 -25.18
C PRO A 57 -30.06 -16.36 -24.36
N PHE A 58 -28.84 -15.82 -24.18
CA PHE A 58 -28.57 -14.67 -23.31
C PHE A 58 -29.51 -13.48 -23.55
N ALA A 59 -29.94 -13.27 -24.80
CA ALA A 59 -30.86 -12.21 -25.19
C ALA A 59 -32.28 -12.31 -24.59
N SER A 60 -32.75 -13.47 -24.12
CA SER A 60 -34.07 -13.59 -23.45
C SER A 60 -34.03 -13.08 -22.00
N LEU A 61 -32.89 -13.23 -21.32
CA LEU A 61 -32.65 -12.75 -19.95
C LEU A 61 -32.89 -11.23 -19.82
N LEU A 62 -32.63 -10.49 -20.90
CA LEU A 62 -32.83 -9.04 -21.00
C LEU A 62 -34.18 -8.65 -21.65
N ARG A 63 -35.03 -9.60 -22.05
CA ARG A 63 -36.32 -9.30 -22.70
C ARG A 63 -37.55 -9.71 -21.88
N ASN A 64 -37.42 -10.67 -20.97
CA ASN A 64 -38.56 -11.31 -20.30
C ASN A 64 -38.67 -10.98 -18.79
N GLY A 65 -38.46 -9.71 -18.39
CA GLY A 65 -38.46 -9.32 -16.97
C GLY A 65 -39.38 -8.13 -16.64
N GLU A 66 -40.25 -8.31 -15.64
CA GLU A 66 -41.06 -7.23 -15.04
C GLU A 66 -40.23 -6.23 -14.21
N SER A 67 -38.97 -6.57 -13.90
CA SER A 67 -38.03 -5.73 -13.16
C SER A 67 -36.64 -5.79 -13.80
N PRO A 68 -35.84 -4.71 -13.72
CA PRO A 68 -34.56 -4.62 -14.41
C PRO A 68 -33.54 -5.61 -13.85
N LEU A 69 -32.75 -6.21 -14.75
CA LEU A 69 -31.68 -7.14 -14.42
C LEU A 69 -30.64 -6.50 -13.49
N ARG A 70 -30.24 -7.24 -12.44
CA ARG A 70 -29.32 -6.79 -11.37
C ARG A 70 -27.87 -7.13 -11.73
N ILE A 71 -27.14 -6.17 -12.28
CA ILE A 71 -25.86 -6.41 -12.98
C ILE A 71 -24.66 -5.90 -12.16
N CYS A 72 -23.64 -6.73 -11.95
CA CYS A 72 -22.36 -6.33 -11.35
C CYS A 72 -21.41 -5.79 -12.43
N ALA A 73 -20.94 -4.56 -12.26
CA ALA A 73 -20.13 -3.85 -13.23
C ALA A 73 -18.70 -4.41 -13.40
N PRO A 74 -18.10 -4.26 -14.58
CA PRO A 74 -16.67 -4.51 -14.77
C PRO A 74 -15.86 -3.51 -13.95
N MET A 75 -15.06 -4.03 -13.02
CA MET A 75 -14.23 -3.27 -12.09
C MET A 75 -12.82 -3.85 -12.07
N VAL A 76 -11.86 -3.09 -12.63
CA VAL A 76 -10.43 -3.43 -12.68
C VAL A 76 -9.92 -3.86 -11.30
N ARG A 77 -9.20 -4.99 -11.24
CA ARG A 77 -8.76 -5.72 -10.03
C ARG A 77 -9.86 -6.30 -9.13
N TYR A 78 -11.00 -5.63 -8.94
CA TYR A 78 -12.00 -6.00 -7.93
C TYR A 78 -13.04 -7.04 -8.39
N SER A 79 -13.48 -7.01 -9.65
CA SER A 79 -14.54 -7.90 -10.18
C SER A 79 -14.04 -9.30 -10.59
N LYS A 80 -13.01 -9.83 -9.91
CA LYS A 80 -12.54 -11.22 -10.11
C LYS A 80 -13.55 -12.23 -9.59
N LEU A 81 -13.45 -13.49 -10.05
CA LEU A 81 -14.36 -14.60 -9.71
C LEU A 81 -14.84 -14.60 -8.25
N PRO A 82 -13.98 -14.46 -7.22
CA PRO A 82 -14.41 -14.58 -5.83
C PRO A 82 -15.38 -13.47 -5.40
N PHE A 83 -15.21 -12.26 -5.95
CA PHE A 83 -16.16 -11.17 -5.72
C PHE A 83 -17.47 -11.38 -6.51
N ARG A 84 -17.40 -11.94 -7.73
CA ARG A 84 -18.58 -12.31 -8.53
C ARG A 84 -19.40 -13.39 -7.83
N SER A 85 -18.78 -14.45 -7.32
CA SER A 85 -19.41 -15.49 -6.49
C SER A 85 -20.11 -14.91 -5.26
N LEU A 86 -19.50 -13.91 -4.60
CA LEU A 86 -20.12 -13.23 -3.46
C LEU A 86 -21.39 -12.45 -3.86
N VAL A 87 -21.34 -11.60 -4.88
CA VAL A 87 -22.52 -10.79 -5.28
C VAL A 87 -23.63 -11.62 -5.93
N ARG A 88 -23.30 -12.72 -6.64
CA ARG A 88 -24.31 -13.68 -7.13
C ARG A 88 -25.12 -14.27 -5.99
N HIS A 89 -24.45 -14.67 -4.90
CA HIS A 89 -25.12 -15.20 -3.71
C HIS A 89 -26.12 -14.21 -3.07
N TYR A 90 -25.95 -12.91 -3.28
CA TYR A 90 -26.88 -11.87 -2.83
C TYR A 90 -27.79 -11.31 -3.95
N GLY A 91 -28.03 -12.08 -5.01
CA GLY A 91 -29.03 -11.77 -6.04
C GLY A 91 -28.52 -10.94 -7.22
N CYS A 92 -27.20 -10.92 -7.47
CA CYS A 92 -26.69 -10.46 -8.77
C CYS A 92 -26.96 -11.52 -9.85
N GLN A 93 -27.66 -11.13 -10.92
CA GLN A 93 -28.11 -12.03 -11.98
C GLN A 93 -27.12 -12.12 -13.14
N LEU A 94 -26.28 -11.09 -13.34
CA LEU A 94 -25.28 -11.02 -14.40
C LEU A 94 -24.03 -10.33 -13.86
N CYS A 95 -22.86 -10.96 -14.00
CA CYS A 95 -21.59 -10.37 -13.62
C CYS A 95 -20.69 -10.15 -14.83
N TYR A 96 -19.81 -9.15 -14.71
CA TYR A 96 -18.74 -8.87 -15.65
C TYR A 96 -17.37 -9.18 -15.02
N THR A 97 -16.40 -9.57 -15.84
CA THR A 97 -14.99 -9.64 -15.45
C THR A 97 -14.40 -8.25 -15.15
N PRO A 98 -13.17 -8.15 -14.61
CA PRO A 98 -12.40 -6.93 -14.76
C PRO A 98 -12.22 -6.59 -16.25
N MET A 99 -11.93 -5.32 -16.56
CA MET A 99 -11.52 -4.93 -17.91
C MET A 99 -10.13 -5.52 -18.21
N ILE A 100 -10.03 -6.36 -19.23
CA ILE A 100 -8.81 -7.05 -19.68
C ILE A 100 -8.32 -6.40 -20.99
N TYR A 101 -7.01 -6.26 -21.22
CA TYR A 101 -6.50 -5.79 -22.51
C TYR A 101 -6.43 -6.95 -23.51
N ALA A 102 -7.18 -6.88 -24.62
CA ALA A 102 -7.32 -7.97 -25.58
C ALA A 102 -5.98 -8.40 -26.17
N LYS A 103 -5.16 -7.44 -26.63
CA LYS A 103 -3.82 -7.68 -27.18
C LYS A 103 -2.92 -8.49 -26.23
N CYS A 104 -2.85 -8.10 -24.96
CA CYS A 104 -2.09 -8.83 -23.94
C CYS A 104 -2.65 -10.23 -23.68
N PHE A 105 -3.98 -10.35 -23.67
CA PHE A 105 -4.71 -11.60 -23.45
C PHE A 105 -4.52 -12.60 -24.61
N VAL A 106 -4.44 -12.13 -25.85
CA VAL A 106 -4.11 -12.97 -27.01
C VAL A 106 -2.63 -13.39 -26.97
N GLN A 107 -1.72 -12.43 -26.73
CA GLN A 107 -0.28 -12.63 -26.83
C GLN A 107 0.35 -13.45 -25.68
N SER A 108 -0.21 -13.45 -24.47
CA SER A 108 0.42 -14.09 -23.30
C SER A 108 -0.55 -14.94 -22.48
N GLU A 109 -0.26 -16.24 -22.38
CA GLU A 109 -1.02 -17.16 -21.52
C GLU A 109 -0.92 -16.81 -20.04
N MET A 110 0.26 -16.36 -19.57
CA MET A 110 0.43 -15.90 -18.20
C MET A 110 -0.42 -14.65 -17.90
N ALA A 111 -0.62 -13.77 -18.88
CA ALA A 111 -1.58 -12.66 -18.76
C ALA A 111 -3.02 -13.17 -18.70
N ARG A 112 -3.39 -14.19 -19.51
CA ARG A 112 -4.73 -14.83 -19.44
C ARG A 112 -5.02 -15.37 -18.06
N LEU A 113 -4.13 -16.22 -17.53
CA LEU A 113 -4.26 -16.85 -16.21
C LEU A 113 -4.27 -15.84 -15.06
N ALA A 114 -3.55 -14.72 -15.20
CA ALA A 114 -3.53 -13.66 -14.21
C ALA A 114 -4.83 -12.81 -14.20
N ASP A 115 -5.40 -12.47 -15.37
CA ASP A 115 -6.55 -11.55 -15.45
C ASP A 115 -7.92 -12.26 -15.51
N PHE A 116 -8.01 -13.45 -16.10
CA PHE A 116 -9.25 -14.22 -16.25
C PHE A 116 -9.25 -15.51 -15.42
N SER A 117 -10.30 -15.66 -14.61
CA SER A 117 -10.68 -16.90 -13.95
C SER A 117 -12.20 -16.97 -13.85
N THR A 118 -12.77 -18.19 -13.88
CA THR A 118 -14.22 -18.45 -13.80
C THR A 118 -14.48 -19.87 -13.27
N ASP A 119 -15.71 -20.19 -12.86
CA ASP A 119 -16.13 -21.57 -12.51
C ASP A 119 -17.59 -21.85 -12.93
N LYS A 120 -18.07 -23.09 -12.69
CA LYS A 120 -19.41 -23.53 -13.09
C LYS A 120 -20.57 -22.73 -12.47
N GLY A 121 -20.35 -22.04 -11.35
CA GLY A 121 -21.34 -21.18 -10.69
C GLY A 121 -21.31 -19.72 -11.15
N ASP A 122 -20.38 -19.35 -12.04
CA ASP A 122 -20.17 -17.99 -12.51
C ASP A 122 -20.72 -17.79 -13.93
N SER A 123 -22.00 -18.07 -14.12
CA SER A 123 -22.79 -17.77 -15.33
C SER A 123 -24.19 -17.25 -14.91
N PRO A 124 -24.85 -16.36 -15.67
CA PRO A 124 -24.40 -15.66 -16.89
C PRO A 124 -23.20 -14.73 -16.64
N LEU A 125 -22.16 -14.82 -17.47
CA LEU A 125 -20.91 -14.04 -17.37
C LEU A 125 -20.53 -13.40 -18.70
N ILE A 126 -20.15 -12.12 -18.64
CA ILE A 126 -19.61 -11.36 -19.78
C ILE A 126 -18.15 -11.00 -19.50
N VAL A 127 -17.27 -11.25 -20.47
CA VAL A 127 -15.85 -10.87 -20.39
C VAL A 127 -15.65 -9.51 -21.04
N GLN A 128 -15.24 -8.50 -20.25
CA GLN A 128 -14.96 -7.18 -20.79
C GLN A 128 -13.52 -7.05 -21.28
N PHE A 129 -13.35 -6.75 -22.56
CA PHE A 129 -12.07 -6.44 -23.18
C PHE A 129 -11.93 -4.94 -23.49
N ALA A 130 -10.68 -4.47 -23.50
CA ALA A 130 -10.25 -3.24 -24.13
C ALA A 130 -9.41 -3.60 -25.37
N ALA A 131 -9.84 -3.12 -26.53
CA ALA A 131 -9.22 -3.31 -27.84
C ALA A 131 -9.43 -2.06 -28.70
N ASP A 132 -8.53 -1.81 -29.64
CA ASP A 132 -8.59 -0.74 -30.64
C ASP A 132 -8.79 -1.27 -32.07
N ASN A 133 -8.75 -2.59 -32.25
CA ASN A 133 -8.87 -3.31 -33.52
C ASN A 133 -9.76 -4.56 -33.36
N ALA A 134 -10.39 -5.03 -34.44
CA ALA A 134 -11.28 -6.18 -34.42
C ALA A 134 -10.53 -7.52 -34.23
N ASP A 135 -9.30 -7.63 -34.72
CA ASP A 135 -8.53 -8.88 -34.69
C ASP A 135 -8.20 -9.35 -33.28
N ASP A 136 -7.68 -8.47 -32.42
CA ASP A 136 -7.40 -8.78 -31.02
C ASP A 136 -8.70 -9.07 -30.25
N PHE A 137 -9.79 -8.36 -30.54
CA PHE A 137 -11.08 -8.56 -29.87
C PHE A 137 -11.72 -9.91 -30.24
N VAL A 138 -11.71 -10.29 -31.52
CA VAL A 138 -12.22 -11.59 -31.99
C VAL A 138 -11.37 -12.73 -31.43
N LYS A 139 -10.04 -12.66 -31.51
CA LYS A 139 -9.15 -13.70 -30.97
C LYS A 139 -9.31 -13.86 -29.45
N ALA A 140 -9.44 -12.74 -28.73
CA ALA A 140 -9.72 -12.78 -27.29
C ALA A 140 -11.09 -13.38 -26.97
N ALA A 141 -12.12 -13.10 -27.78
CA ALA A 141 -13.46 -13.66 -27.65
C ALA A 141 -13.51 -15.16 -27.96
N GLU A 142 -12.82 -15.63 -29.01
CA GLU A 142 -12.67 -17.04 -29.35
C GLU A 142 -12.06 -17.83 -28.18
N LEU A 143 -10.99 -17.31 -27.58
CA LEU A 143 -10.30 -17.92 -26.43
C LEU A 143 -11.19 -18.08 -25.18
N VAL A 144 -12.13 -17.17 -24.91
CA VAL A 144 -13.06 -17.27 -23.76
C VAL A 144 -14.42 -17.87 -24.10
N SER A 145 -14.76 -18.05 -25.38
CA SER A 145 -16.09 -18.39 -25.88
C SER A 145 -16.77 -19.60 -25.22
N ARG A 146 -15.99 -20.59 -24.79
CA ARG A 146 -16.48 -21.79 -24.10
C ARG A 146 -16.79 -21.56 -22.61
N GLN A 147 -16.17 -20.56 -22.00
CA GLN A 147 -16.12 -20.28 -20.56
C GLN A 147 -16.94 -19.07 -20.11
N CYS A 148 -17.57 -18.34 -21.04
CA CYS A 148 -18.51 -17.26 -20.78
C CYS A 148 -19.74 -17.35 -21.69
N ASP A 149 -20.66 -16.39 -21.55
CA ASP A 149 -21.89 -16.27 -22.33
C ASP A 149 -21.84 -15.12 -23.35
N GLY A 150 -20.74 -14.36 -23.34
CA GLY A 150 -20.46 -13.27 -24.28
C GLY A 150 -19.26 -12.41 -23.89
N VAL A 151 -19.01 -11.40 -24.72
CA VAL A 151 -17.94 -10.40 -24.56
C VAL A 151 -18.48 -8.96 -24.61
N ASP A 152 -17.77 -8.05 -23.95
CA ASP A 152 -18.08 -6.61 -23.94
C ASP A 152 -16.87 -5.78 -24.35
N LEU A 153 -17.06 -4.79 -25.22
CA LEU A 153 -16.02 -3.84 -25.59
C LEU A 153 -16.09 -2.58 -24.72
N ASN A 154 -15.03 -2.31 -23.94
CA ASN A 154 -14.95 -1.11 -23.12
C ASN A 154 -14.72 0.14 -23.97
N CYS A 155 -15.76 0.97 -24.06
CA CYS A 155 -15.77 2.24 -24.80
C CYS A 155 -15.91 3.45 -23.84
N GLY A 156 -15.64 3.27 -22.55
CA GLY A 156 -16.06 4.22 -21.50
C GLY A 156 -15.05 4.47 -20.37
N CYS A 157 -13.83 3.91 -20.48
CA CYS A 157 -12.72 4.14 -19.55
C CYS A 157 -11.88 5.37 -19.98
N PRO A 158 -11.83 6.45 -19.17
CA PRO A 158 -11.04 7.66 -19.47
C PRO A 158 -9.63 7.63 -18.85
N LYS A 159 -9.13 6.47 -18.42
CA LYS A 159 -7.80 6.39 -17.79
C LYS A 159 -6.70 6.54 -18.83
N ARG A 160 -5.71 7.40 -18.55
CA ARG A 160 -4.58 7.71 -19.46
C ARG A 160 -4.00 6.48 -20.15
N LYS A 161 -3.55 5.44 -19.41
CA LYS A 161 -3.04 4.17 -20.00
C LYS A 161 -3.98 3.45 -20.97
N THR A 162 -5.29 3.65 -20.88
CA THR A 162 -6.28 3.10 -21.83
C THR A 162 -6.44 4.02 -23.05
N LEU A 163 -6.35 5.33 -22.88
CA LEU A 163 -6.35 6.34 -23.96
C LEU A 163 -5.06 6.29 -24.78
N ASP A 164 -3.90 6.18 -24.12
CA ASP A 164 -2.57 6.04 -24.74
C ASP A 164 -2.52 4.79 -25.67
N ALA A 165 -3.31 3.77 -25.36
CA ALA A 165 -3.49 2.55 -26.14
C ALA A 165 -4.70 2.59 -27.10
N ALA A 166 -5.18 3.79 -27.46
CA ALA A 166 -6.32 4.03 -28.36
C ALA A 166 -7.64 3.30 -28.00
N CYS A 167 -7.80 2.86 -26.75
CA CYS A 167 -8.93 2.09 -26.24
C CYS A 167 -9.87 2.95 -25.36
N GLY A 168 -10.95 2.35 -24.83
CA GLY A 168 -11.79 3.03 -23.84
C GLY A 168 -12.55 4.20 -24.45
N SER A 169 -12.61 5.34 -23.75
CA SER A 169 -13.32 6.51 -24.31
C SER A 169 -12.62 7.15 -25.52
N ALA A 170 -11.39 6.74 -25.88
CA ALA A 170 -10.75 7.13 -27.14
C ALA A 170 -11.37 6.47 -28.39
N LEU A 171 -12.34 5.55 -28.21
CA LEU A 171 -13.16 5.00 -29.29
C LEU A 171 -14.39 5.88 -29.57
N LEU A 172 -14.85 6.69 -28.61
CA LEU A 172 -16.04 7.55 -28.77
C LEU A 172 -15.83 8.69 -29.78
N SER A 173 -14.59 9.16 -29.96
CA SER A 173 -14.22 10.11 -31.01
C SER A 173 -14.11 9.49 -32.41
N ARG A 174 -14.16 8.15 -32.52
CA ARG A 174 -14.04 7.37 -33.75
C ARG A 174 -15.23 6.40 -33.86
N SER A 175 -16.45 6.96 -33.80
CA SER A 175 -17.72 6.21 -33.76
C SER A 175 -17.88 5.21 -34.89
N ASP A 176 -17.40 5.54 -36.09
CA ASP A 176 -17.62 4.75 -37.29
C ASP A 176 -16.63 3.57 -37.36
N HIS A 177 -15.36 3.79 -36.99
CA HIS A 177 -14.38 2.73 -36.72
C HIS A 177 -14.86 1.77 -35.63
N LEU A 178 -15.48 2.28 -34.56
CA LEU A 178 -16.05 1.45 -33.51
C LEU A 178 -17.23 0.59 -34.02
N ALA A 179 -18.09 1.15 -34.87
CA ALA A 179 -19.17 0.40 -35.52
C ALA A 179 -18.62 -0.67 -36.48
N GLU A 180 -17.59 -0.35 -37.26
CA GLU A 180 -16.89 -1.29 -38.13
C GLU A 180 -16.23 -2.43 -37.34
N MET A 181 -15.53 -2.13 -36.24
CA MET A 181 -14.96 -3.14 -35.32
C MET A 181 -16.03 -4.13 -34.83
N ILE A 182 -17.21 -3.64 -34.44
CA ILE A 182 -18.31 -4.50 -33.97
C ILE A 182 -18.90 -5.31 -35.12
N ALA A 183 -19.08 -4.73 -36.31
CA ALA A 183 -19.61 -5.43 -37.49
C ALA A 183 -18.66 -6.54 -37.98
N GLU A 184 -17.35 -6.28 -38.02
CA GLU A 184 -16.31 -7.28 -38.30
C GLU A 184 -16.31 -8.40 -37.25
N SER A 185 -16.39 -8.03 -35.97
CA SER A 185 -16.45 -8.99 -34.87
C SER A 185 -17.69 -9.88 -34.93
N ARG A 186 -18.85 -9.31 -35.30
CA ARG A 186 -20.10 -10.06 -35.48
C ARG A 186 -20.05 -10.97 -36.71
N ARG A 187 -19.39 -10.56 -37.81
CA ARG A 187 -19.20 -11.40 -38.99
C ARG A 187 -18.26 -12.59 -38.73
N ARG A 188 -17.21 -12.40 -37.93
CA ARG A 188 -16.22 -13.45 -37.61
C ARG A 188 -16.67 -14.42 -36.51
N LEU A 189 -17.38 -13.95 -35.49
CA LEU A 189 -17.88 -14.80 -34.40
C LEU A 189 -19.15 -15.57 -34.82
N LEU A 190 -18.94 -16.68 -35.54
CA LEU A 190 -19.97 -17.51 -36.20
C LEU A 190 -21.12 -18.05 -35.30
N ASN A 191 -21.04 -17.92 -33.98
CA ASN A 191 -22.10 -18.34 -33.07
C ASN A 191 -23.12 -17.19 -32.86
N PRO A 192 -24.32 -17.23 -33.45
CA PRO A 192 -25.31 -16.14 -33.33
C PRO A 192 -25.87 -16.01 -31.91
N SER A 193 -25.78 -17.04 -31.08
CA SER A 193 -26.20 -17.01 -29.67
C SER A 193 -25.13 -16.42 -28.74
N PHE A 194 -23.91 -16.19 -29.21
CA PHE A 194 -22.85 -15.57 -28.41
C PHE A 194 -23.04 -14.05 -28.34
N SER A 195 -23.16 -13.53 -27.12
CA SER A 195 -23.46 -12.12 -26.91
C SER A 195 -22.24 -11.23 -27.17
N ILE A 196 -22.43 -10.15 -27.91
CA ILE A 196 -21.45 -9.07 -28.05
C ILE A 196 -22.12 -7.78 -27.56
N SER A 197 -21.58 -7.14 -26.54
CA SER A 197 -22.04 -5.84 -26.04
C SER A 197 -20.93 -4.79 -26.11
N ALA A 198 -21.30 -3.53 -25.86
CA ALA A 198 -20.34 -2.48 -25.60
C ALA A 198 -20.76 -1.67 -24.38
N LYS A 199 -19.78 -1.12 -23.67
CA LYS A 199 -19.98 -0.21 -22.54
C LYS A 199 -19.50 1.20 -22.86
N VAL A 200 -20.43 2.09 -23.19
CA VAL A 200 -20.18 3.49 -23.58
C VAL A 200 -20.36 4.48 -22.42
N ARG A 201 -19.92 5.72 -22.65
CA ARG A 201 -20.33 6.94 -21.93
C ARG A 201 -21.10 7.86 -22.89
N ILE A 202 -21.91 8.75 -22.35
CA ILE A 202 -22.63 9.77 -23.13
C ILE A 202 -21.70 10.89 -23.61
N PHE A 203 -22.09 11.66 -24.62
CA PHE A 203 -21.48 12.94 -24.97
C PHE A 203 -22.26 14.10 -24.32
N ASP A 204 -21.68 15.30 -24.32
CA ASP A 204 -22.35 16.54 -23.90
C ASP A 204 -23.53 16.88 -24.83
N ASP A 205 -23.45 16.52 -26.12
CA ASP A 205 -24.60 16.49 -27.03
C ASP A 205 -25.28 15.11 -27.02
N ILE A 206 -26.50 15.08 -26.52
CA ILE A 206 -27.38 13.91 -26.49
C ILE A 206 -27.63 13.32 -27.88
N ARG A 207 -27.67 14.13 -28.95
CA ARG A 207 -27.95 13.68 -30.32
C ARG A 207 -26.83 12.79 -30.84
N ARG A 208 -25.58 13.17 -30.60
CA ARG A 208 -24.39 12.34 -30.88
C ARG A 208 -24.37 11.03 -30.10
N THR A 209 -24.96 11.03 -28.89
CA THR A 209 -25.12 9.80 -28.10
C THR A 209 -26.12 8.87 -28.78
N VAL A 210 -27.28 9.38 -29.24
CA VAL A 210 -28.28 8.59 -29.97
C VAL A 210 -27.72 8.04 -31.30
N ASP A 211 -27.03 8.86 -32.10
CA ASP A 211 -26.40 8.41 -33.36
C ASP A 211 -25.40 7.27 -33.12
N LEU A 212 -24.48 7.44 -32.17
CA LEU A 212 -23.53 6.40 -31.79
C LEU A 212 -24.25 5.11 -31.41
N CYS A 213 -25.23 5.18 -30.51
CA CYS A 213 -25.95 3.99 -30.05
C CYS A 213 -26.69 3.28 -31.21
N GLN A 214 -27.29 4.02 -32.14
CA GLN A 214 -27.93 3.44 -33.32
C GLN A 214 -26.93 2.87 -34.34
N LYS A 215 -25.74 3.46 -34.50
CA LYS A 215 -24.66 2.88 -35.30
C LYS A 215 -24.18 1.54 -34.73
N LEU A 216 -24.02 1.45 -33.41
CA LEU A 216 -23.63 0.21 -32.73
C LEU A 216 -24.75 -0.86 -32.76
N GLU A 217 -26.02 -0.45 -32.74
CA GLU A 217 -27.14 -1.36 -33.00
C GLU A 217 -27.09 -1.93 -34.42
N ARG A 218 -26.94 -1.08 -35.44
CA ARG A 218 -26.83 -1.50 -36.86
C ARG A 218 -25.61 -2.40 -37.10
N ALA A 219 -24.54 -2.24 -36.34
CA ALA A 219 -23.35 -3.09 -36.37
C ALA A 219 -23.56 -4.49 -35.74
N GLY A 220 -24.69 -4.75 -35.07
CA GLY A 220 -25.05 -6.08 -34.56
C GLY A 220 -24.65 -6.35 -33.10
N LEU A 221 -24.63 -5.32 -32.24
CA LEU A 221 -24.61 -5.55 -30.79
C LEU A 221 -25.85 -6.33 -30.32
N SER A 222 -25.66 -7.21 -29.34
CA SER A 222 -26.74 -7.95 -28.68
C SER A 222 -27.50 -7.09 -27.66
N PHE A 223 -26.81 -6.17 -26.99
CA PHE A 223 -27.34 -5.16 -26.06
C PHE A 223 -26.27 -4.08 -25.81
N LEU A 224 -26.67 -2.93 -25.25
CA LEU A 224 -25.76 -1.80 -24.98
C LEU A 224 -25.79 -1.39 -23.50
N THR A 225 -24.61 -1.18 -22.89
CA THR A 225 -24.49 -0.59 -21.56
C THR A 225 -24.09 0.88 -21.65
N VAL A 226 -24.89 1.78 -21.08
CA VAL A 226 -24.67 3.23 -21.12
C VAL A 226 -24.37 3.76 -19.73
N HIS A 227 -23.25 4.45 -19.55
CA HIS A 227 -23.00 5.25 -18.35
C HIS A 227 -23.45 6.70 -18.59
N GLY A 228 -24.46 7.17 -17.86
CA GLY A 228 -25.04 8.52 -17.95
C GLY A 228 -24.14 9.63 -17.38
N ARG A 229 -22.85 9.61 -17.73
CA ARG A 229 -21.83 10.63 -17.47
C ARG A 229 -20.90 10.75 -18.67
N THR A 230 -20.51 11.97 -19.02
CA THR A 230 -19.50 12.21 -20.08
C THR A 230 -18.11 11.72 -19.63
N PRO A 231 -17.15 11.45 -20.54
CA PRO A 231 -15.79 11.01 -20.17
C PRO A 231 -15.06 11.89 -19.15
N GLN A 232 -15.36 13.19 -19.17
CA GLN A 232 -14.82 14.24 -18.31
C GLN A 232 -15.38 14.18 -16.88
N GLN A 233 -16.64 13.74 -16.73
CA GLN A 233 -17.33 13.67 -15.44
C GLN A 233 -16.88 12.47 -14.58
N ASN A 234 -16.63 12.74 -13.30
CA ASN A 234 -16.13 11.80 -12.30
C ASN A 234 -17.06 11.63 -11.07
N HIS A 235 -17.73 12.71 -10.65
CA HIS A 235 -18.48 12.80 -9.39
C HIS A 235 -19.84 13.51 -9.51
N GLU A 236 -20.03 14.29 -10.56
CA GLU A 236 -21.25 14.97 -10.99
C GLU A 236 -22.43 13.99 -11.05
N PRO A 237 -23.69 14.42 -10.86
CA PRO A 237 -24.86 13.54 -10.97
C PRO A 237 -24.93 12.79 -12.31
N VAL A 238 -25.56 11.61 -12.29
CA VAL A 238 -25.85 10.83 -13.51
C VAL A 238 -27.10 11.42 -14.17
N ASP A 239 -27.05 11.66 -15.47
CA ASP A 239 -28.25 11.89 -16.27
C ASP A 239 -29.05 10.58 -16.34
N VAL A 240 -30.30 10.63 -15.89
CA VAL A 240 -31.26 9.51 -15.92
C VAL A 240 -32.21 9.61 -17.13
N GLY A 241 -32.42 10.81 -17.67
CA GLY A 241 -33.29 11.05 -18.83
C GLY A 241 -32.75 10.43 -20.11
N VAL A 242 -31.43 10.47 -20.31
CA VAL A 242 -30.75 9.78 -21.42
C VAL A 242 -31.07 8.28 -21.50
N PHE A 243 -31.24 7.60 -20.37
CA PHE A 243 -31.57 6.17 -20.38
C PHE A 243 -32.96 5.90 -20.98
N LYS A 244 -33.94 6.76 -20.67
CA LYS A 244 -35.28 6.67 -21.27
C LYS A 244 -35.22 6.92 -22.77
N LEU A 245 -34.60 8.03 -23.18
CA LEU A 245 -34.45 8.42 -24.58
C LEU A 245 -33.78 7.31 -25.42
N LEU A 246 -32.68 6.72 -24.92
CA LEU A 246 -32.00 5.64 -25.62
C LEU A 246 -32.83 4.35 -25.67
N ARG A 247 -33.61 4.03 -24.63
CA ARG A 247 -34.53 2.88 -24.61
C ARG A 247 -35.74 3.08 -25.53
N ASP A 248 -36.17 4.32 -25.77
CA ASP A 248 -37.15 4.68 -26.81
C ASP A 248 -36.54 4.72 -28.23
N SER A 249 -35.21 4.88 -28.36
CA SER A 249 -34.50 5.07 -29.64
C SER A 249 -33.86 3.81 -30.25
N LEU A 250 -33.96 2.66 -29.58
CA LEU A 250 -33.26 1.41 -29.90
C LEU A 250 -34.18 0.18 -29.79
N ARG A 251 -33.88 -0.88 -30.54
CA ARG A 251 -34.56 -2.18 -30.57
C ARG A 251 -33.80 -3.27 -29.78
N ILE A 252 -32.52 -3.05 -29.51
CA ILE A 252 -31.70 -3.87 -28.59
C ILE A 252 -31.90 -3.41 -27.13
N PRO A 253 -31.73 -4.32 -26.14
CA PRO A 253 -31.85 -3.93 -24.73
C PRO A 253 -30.80 -2.90 -24.30
N VAL A 254 -31.22 -1.99 -23.43
CA VAL A 254 -30.36 -0.95 -22.84
C VAL A 254 -30.15 -1.25 -21.37
N VAL A 255 -28.89 -1.17 -20.93
CA VAL A 255 -28.49 -1.29 -19.52
C VAL A 255 -28.01 0.07 -19.02
N ALA A 256 -28.71 0.62 -18.03
CA ALA A 256 -28.30 1.85 -17.35
C ALA A 256 -27.13 1.59 -16.40
N ASN A 257 -26.16 2.50 -16.35
CA ASN A 257 -25.04 2.42 -15.41
C ASN A 257 -24.77 3.79 -14.77
N GLY A 258 -24.61 3.78 -13.44
CA GLY A 258 -24.30 4.96 -12.65
C GLY A 258 -25.21 5.09 -11.43
N ASP A 259 -24.63 5.55 -10.32
CA ASP A 259 -25.22 6.11 -9.09
C ASP A 259 -26.39 5.44 -8.36
N ALA A 260 -26.95 4.33 -8.86
CA ALA A 260 -27.72 3.39 -8.07
C ALA A 260 -26.87 2.85 -6.89
N LYS A 261 -27.38 3.00 -5.67
CA LYS A 261 -26.71 2.70 -4.39
C LYS A 261 -27.49 1.68 -3.53
N SER A 262 -28.70 1.34 -3.94
CA SER A 262 -29.65 0.44 -3.26
C SER A 262 -30.45 -0.38 -4.28
N LEU A 263 -31.13 -1.44 -3.82
CA LEU A 263 -32.07 -2.18 -4.67
C LEU A 263 -33.28 -1.32 -5.10
N SER A 264 -33.72 -0.39 -4.24
CA SER A 264 -34.75 0.60 -4.57
C SER A 264 -34.35 1.51 -5.73
N ASP A 265 -33.09 1.97 -5.79
CA ASP A 265 -32.61 2.78 -6.93
C ASP A 265 -32.62 1.96 -8.23
N VAL A 266 -32.24 0.68 -8.16
CA VAL A 266 -32.24 -0.24 -9.31
C VAL A 266 -33.65 -0.43 -9.85
N ILE A 267 -34.64 -0.71 -8.99
CA ILE A 267 -36.05 -0.86 -9.40
C ILE A 267 -36.59 0.45 -9.95
N SER A 268 -36.33 1.57 -9.26
CA SER A 268 -36.77 2.91 -9.65
C SER A 268 -36.20 3.35 -11.01
N TYR A 269 -34.92 3.08 -11.29
CA TYR A 269 -34.30 3.32 -12.60
C TYR A 269 -35.03 2.54 -13.71
N GLY A 270 -35.35 1.26 -13.49
CA GLY A 270 -36.15 0.46 -14.42
C GLY A 270 -37.53 1.06 -14.67
N GLN A 271 -38.26 1.39 -13.60
CA GLN A 271 -39.62 1.95 -13.68
C GLN A 271 -39.68 3.33 -14.37
N GLN A 272 -38.72 4.21 -14.11
CA GLN A 272 -38.70 5.56 -14.68
C GLN A 272 -38.32 5.59 -16.17
N THR A 273 -37.47 4.65 -16.62
CA THR A 273 -36.80 4.73 -17.93
C THR A 273 -37.18 3.60 -18.89
N GLY A 274 -37.67 2.47 -18.36
CA GLY A 274 -37.94 1.24 -19.09
C GLY A 274 -36.69 0.42 -19.46
N VAL A 275 -35.51 0.75 -18.93
CA VAL A 275 -34.27 -0.02 -19.19
C VAL A 275 -34.35 -1.44 -18.65
N GLN A 276 -33.82 -2.38 -19.43
CA GLN A 276 -33.91 -3.82 -19.15
C GLN A 276 -32.91 -4.30 -18.09
N GLY A 277 -31.92 -3.47 -17.72
CA GLY A 277 -30.99 -3.78 -16.65
C GLY A 277 -30.34 -2.55 -16.03
N VAL A 278 -29.88 -2.68 -14.79
CA VAL A 278 -29.11 -1.65 -14.07
C VAL A 278 -27.81 -2.25 -13.56
N MET A 279 -26.71 -1.65 -14.00
CA MET A 279 -25.35 -2.05 -13.68
C MET A 279 -24.79 -1.20 -12.53
N VAL A 280 -24.39 -1.88 -11.44
CA VAL A 280 -23.89 -1.27 -10.21
C VAL A 280 -22.40 -1.56 -10.02
N ALA A 281 -21.63 -0.54 -9.60
CA ALA A 281 -20.18 -0.62 -9.41
C ALA A 281 -19.78 -0.31 -7.96
N ARG A 282 -19.43 0.95 -7.66
CA ARG A 282 -18.91 1.43 -6.35
C ARG A 282 -19.73 0.93 -5.16
N ALA A 283 -21.06 0.94 -5.25
CA ALA A 283 -21.94 0.54 -4.17
C ALA A 283 -21.92 -0.97 -3.86
N LEU A 284 -21.59 -1.85 -4.82
CA LEU A 284 -21.37 -3.28 -4.54
C LEU A 284 -20.06 -3.54 -3.80
N LEU A 285 -19.01 -2.73 -4.01
CA LEU A 285 -17.78 -2.83 -3.23
C LEU A 285 -18.03 -2.45 -1.76
N GLN A 286 -18.79 -1.38 -1.54
CA GLN A 286 -19.21 -0.94 -0.20
C GLN A 286 -20.22 -1.87 0.46
N ASN A 287 -21.06 -2.56 -0.33
CA ASN A 287 -22.06 -3.51 0.14
C ASN A 287 -22.38 -4.57 -0.94
N PRO A 288 -21.75 -5.75 -0.89
CA PRO A 288 -22.01 -6.82 -1.85
C PRO A 288 -23.43 -7.40 -1.77
N SER A 289 -24.17 -7.11 -0.69
CA SER A 289 -25.55 -7.57 -0.48
C SER A 289 -26.64 -6.58 -0.90
N LEU A 290 -26.25 -5.52 -1.62
CA LEU A 290 -27.15 -4.48 -2.14
C LEU A 290 -28.36 -5.07 -2.87
N PHE A 291 -28.16 -6.08 -3.73
CA PHE A 291 -29.22 -6.70 -4.52
C PHE A 291 -30.18 -7.61 -3.73
N SER A 292 -29.90 -7.90 -2.45
CA SER A 292 -30.83 -8.54 -1.52
C SER A 292 -31.55 -7.52 -0.60
N GLY A 293 -31.60 -6.25 -1.00
CA GLY A 293 -32.37 -5.21 -0.32
C GLY A 293 -31.78 -4.75 1.02
N LYS A 294 -30.47 -4.98 1.27
CA LYS A 294 -29.79 -4.52 2.49
C LYS A 294 -29.08 -3.20 2.22
N ASN A 295 -29.22 -2.21 3.11
CA ASN A 295 -28.64 -0.87 2.94
C ASN A 295 -27.16 -0.77 3.41
N VAL A 296 -26.73 -1.73 4.23
CA VAL A 296 -25.36 -1.86 4.78
C VAL A 296 -24.97 -3.33 4.71
N THR A 297 -23.67 -3.61 4.56
CA THR A 297 -23.14 -4.98 4.55
C THR A 297 -23.48 -5.73 5.84
N PRO A 298 -24.25 -6.84 5.79
CA PRO A 298 -24.51 -7.67 6.96
C PRO A 298 -23.27 -8.52 7.30
N MET A 299 -23.10 -8.87 8.57
CA MET A 299 -21.92 -9.60 9.04
C MET A 299 -21.74 -10.96 8.34
N ASN A 300 -22.83 -11.64 7.96
CA ASN A 300 -22.75 -12.90 7.21
C ASN A 300 -22.17 -12.71 5.79
N CYS A 301 -22.32 -11.54 5.17
CA CYS A 301 -21.69 -11.21 3.89
C CYS A 301 -20.16 -11.04 4.04
N ILE A 302 -19.71 -10.44 5.15
CA ILE A 302 -18.28 -10.32 5.47
C ILE A 302 -17.69 -11.70 5.79
N GLN A 303 -18.37 -12.52 6.57
CA GLN A 303 -17.97 -13.91 6.84
C GLN A 303 -17.90 -14.73 5.54
N ARG A 304 -18.88 -14.57 4.64
CA ARG A 304 -18.91 -15.22 3.32
C ARG A 304 -17.81 -14.69 2.40
N TRP A 305 -17.45 -13.40 2.46
CA TRP A 305 -16.28 -12.87 1.76
C TRP A 305 -14.99 -13.55 2.25
N VAL A 306 -14.80 -13.71 3.56
CA VAL A 306 -13.63 -14.42 4.11
C VAL A 306 -13.60 -15.88 3.65
N GLN A 307 -14.71 -16.61 3.75
CA GLN A 307 -14.84 -18.00 3.28
C GLN A 307 -14.48 -18.15 1.80
N ILE A 308 -15.04 -17.29 0.94
CA ILE A 308 -14.81 -17.30 -0.50
C ILE A 308 -13.37 -16.87 -0.83
N SER A 309 -12.83 -15.87 -0.14
CA SER A 309 -11.44 -15.41 -0.34
C SER A 309 -10.41 -16.49 -0.02
N SER A 310 -10.66 -17.30 1.01
CA SER A 310 -9.84 -18.47 1.33
C SER A 310 -9.98 -19.60 0.30
N LYS A 311 -11.17 -19.83 -0.26
CA LYS A 311 -11.42 -20.87 -1.28
C LYS A 311 -10.67 -20.62 -2.59
N TYR A 312 -10.54 -19.37 -3.02
CA TYR A 312 -9.97 -18.99 -4.32
C TYR A 312 -8.65 -18.20 -4.21
N GLU A 313 -7.93 -18.35 -3.09
CA GLU A 313 -6.55 -17.85 -2.86
C GLU A 313 -6.25 -16.43 -3.37
N ILE A 314 -7.11 -15.46 -3.05
CA ILE A 314 -6.89 -14.09 -3.54
C ILE A 314 -5.69 -13.40 -2.85
N PRO A 315 -4.89 -12.59 -3.59
CA PRO A 315 -3.81 -11.80 -3.00
C PRO A 315 -4.29 -10.93 -1.83
N PHE A 316 -3.56 -10.96 -0.72
CA PHE A 316 -4.02 -10.36 0.55
C PHE A 316 -4.38 -8.86 0.42
N LEU A 317 -3.66 -8.09 -0.40
CA LEU A 317 -3.95 -6.68 -0.64
C LEU A 317 -5.33 -6.44 -1.30
N LEU A 318 -5.81 -7.39 -2.12
CA LEU A 318 -7.15 -7.32 -2.71
C LEU A 318 -8.20 -7.75 -1.68
N PHE A 319 -7.97 -8.84 -0.94
CA PHE A 319 -8.81 -9.26 0.18
C PHE A 319 -9.05 -8.10 1.17
N HIS A 320 -7.96 -7.45 1.59
CA HIS A 320 -7.95 -6.35 2.54
C HIS A 320 -8.68 -5.13 2.00
N ARG A 321 -8.38 -4.65 0.78
CA ARG A 321 -9.11 -3.50 0.18
C ARG A 321 -10.61 -3.77 0.05
N HIS A 322 -11.02 -4.98 -0.33
CA HIS A 322 -12.43 -5.38 -0.34
C HIS A 322 -13.05 -5.33 1.06
N LEU A 323 -12.35 -5.86 2.08
CA LEU A 323 -12.80 -5.79 3.47
C LEU A 323 -12.93 -4.33 3.96
N THR A 324 -12.00 -3.45 3.60
CA THR A 324 -12.06 -2.01 3.93
C THR A 324 -13.29 -1.34 3.33
N PHE A 325 -13.67 -1.65 2.08
CA PHE A 325 -14.90 -1.12 1.48
C PHE A 325 -16.15 -1.67 2.17
N MET A 326 -16.22 -2.99 2.39
CA MET A 326 -17.37 -3.65 3.04
C MET A 326 -17.60 -3.15 4.48
N THR A 327 -16.53 -2.75 5.17
CA THR A 327 -16.56 -2.26 6.55
C THR A 327 -16.56 -0.72 6.68
N GLU A 328 -16.54 0.02 5.57
CA GLU A 328 -16.41 1.49 5.57
C GLU A 328 -17.49 2.19 6.40
N LYS A 329 -18.73 1.68 6.35
CA LYS A 329 -19.90 2.16 7.10
C LYS A 329 -20.10 1.48 8.46
N LEU A 330 -19.29 0.48 8.79
CA LEU A 330 -19.41 -0.33 10.01
C LEU A 330 -18.35 0.03 11.06
N LEU A 331 -17.19 0.55 10.63
CA LEU A 331 -16.04 0.82 11.49
C LEU A 331 -15.75 2.32 11.59
N THR A 332 -15.46 2.78 12.81
CA THR A 332 -15.01 4.16 13.07
C THR A 332 -13.68 4.46 12.35
N LYS A 333 -13.30 5.74 12.29
CA LYS A 333 -12.00 6.14 11.73
C LYS A 333 -10.82 5.45 12.45
N GLY A 334 -10.90 5.29 13.78
CA GLY A 334 -9.86 4.65 14.58
C GLY A 334 -9.73 3.14 14.33
N GLU A 335 -10.86 2.43 14.19
CA GLU A 335 -10.85 1.00 13.87
C GLU A 335 -10.38 0.73 12.44
N ARG A 336 -10.75 1.58 11.47
CA ARG A 336 -10.23 1.50 10.10
C ARG A 336 -8.73 1.75 10.02
N ILE A 337 -8.20 2.66 10.86
CA ILE A 337 -6.75 2.81 11.02
C ILE A 337 -6.13 1.51 11.56
N LYS A 338 -6.68 0.93 12.64
CA LYS A 338 -6.17 -0.35 13.20
C LYS A 338 -6.22 -1.51 12.22
N LEU A 339 -7.28 -1.63 11.42
CA LEU A 339 -7.41 -2.62 10.33
C LEU A 339 -6.30 -2.48 9.27
N ASN A 340 -5.72 -1.29 9.12
CA ASN A 340 -4.60 -1.02 8.22
C ASN A 340 -3.22 -1.16 8.90
N LEU A 341 -3.16 -1.08 10.24
CA LEU A 341 -1.92 -1.13 11.05
C LEU A 341 -1.58 -2.51 11.63
N CYS A 342 -2.26 -3.59 11.23
CA CYS A 342 -1.96 -4.96 11.71
C CYS A 342 -0.67 -5.57 11.10
N TYR A 343 0.41 -4.79 11.02
CA TYR A 343 1.75 -5.22 10.64
C TYR A 343 2.76 -4.70 11.68
N GLN A 344 3.41 -5.60 12.39
CA GLN A 344 4.50 -5.27 13.32
C GLN A 344 5.65 -6.22 13.05
N THR A 345 6.85 -5.67 12.88
CA THR A 345 8.04 -6.41 12.42
C THR A 345 9.26 -5.99 13.22
N VAL A 346 10.04 -6.96 13.70
CA VAL A 346 11.26 -6.74 14.47
C VAL A 346 12.45 -6.79 13.52
N ILE A 347 13.29 -5.75 13.54
CA ILE A 347 14.48 -5.63 12.70
C ILE A 347 15.75 -5.76 13.57
N CYS A 348 16.42 -6.91 13.46
CA CYS A 348 17.77 -7.18 13.96
C CYS A 348 18.40 -8.27 13.08
N LEU A 349 19.68 -8.15 12.73
CA LEU A 349 20.46 -9.24 12.09
C LEU A 349 20.86 -10.29 13.10
N ASN A 350 21.47 -9.81 14.19
CA ASN A 350 21.80 -10.63 15.33
C ASN A 350 20.72 -10.42 16.40
N VAL A 351 20.02 -11.50 16.75
CA VAL A 351 18.95 -11.49 17.74
C VAL A 351 19.39 -12.29 18.94
N VAL A 352 19.81 -11.57 19.99
CA VAL A 352 20.03 -12.12 21.32
C VAL A 352 18.77 -11.94 22.15
N GLY A 353 18.42 -12.92 22.96
CA GLY A 353 17.39 -12.77 23.97
C GLY A 353 17.09 -14.03 24.77
N GLU A 354 16.09 -13.91 25.64
CA GLU A 354 15.55 -15.01 26.43
C GLU A 354 14.06 -15.20 26.09
N TRP A 355 13.57 -16.44 26.16
CA TRP A 355 12.16 -16.78 26.02
C TRP A 355 11.77 -17.98 26.88
N GLU A 356 10.76 -17.83 27.73
CA GLU A 356 10.23 -18.93 28.54
C GLU A 356 9.25 -19.78 27.70
N SER A 357 9.65 -21.01 27.39
CA SER A 357 8.76 -22.00 26.78
C SER A 357 7.61 -22.36 27.73
N GLY A 358 6.53 -22.94 27.21
CA GLY A 358 5.43 -23.47 28.04
C GLY A 358 4.55 -22.44 28.76
N SER A 359 4.77 -21.12 28.56
CA SER A 359 3.83 -20.10 29.06
C SER A 359 2.42 -20.29 28.48
N GLU A 360 1.38 -19.95 29.23
CA GLU A 360 -0.01 -20.12 28.75
C GLU A 360 -0.43 -19.09 27.70
N LYS A 361 0.35 -18.02 27.52
CA LYS A 361 -0.03 -16.85 26.69
C LYS A 361 0.65 -16.82 25.33
N GLU A 362 1.78 -17.50 25.16
CA GLU A 362 2.58 -17.47 23.92
C GLU A 362 2.87 -18.89 23.40
N LEU A 363 2.08 -19.36 22.44
CA LEU A 363 2.35 -20.61 21.72
C LEU A 363 3.28 -20.43 20.50
N MET A 364 3.43 -19.19 20.03
CA MET A 364 4.33 -18.79 18.93
C MET A 364 4.87 -17.40 19.23
N ARG A 365 6.18 -17.18 19.01
CA ARG A 365 6.84 -15.87 19.14
C ARG A 365 7.66 -15.60 17.88
N VAL A 366 7.51 -14.41 17.29
CA VAL A 366 8.40 -13.95 16.20
C VAL A 366 9.73 -13.54 16.82
N VAL A 367 10.82 -14.16 16.36
CA VAL A 367 12.20 -13.94 16.84
C VAL A 367 12.87 -12.87 15.98
N ALA A 368 12.86 -13.09 14.66
CA ALA A 368 13.52 -12.25 13.68
C ALA A 368 12.68 -12.16 12.40
N VAL A 369 12.83 -11.08 11.65
CA VAL A 369 12.33 -10.95 10.28
C VAL A 369 13.39 -10.28 9.44
N PHE A 370 13.71 -10.88 8.29
CA PHE A 370 14.83 -10.47 7.46
C PHE A 370 14.50 -10.66 5.99
N ALA A 371 14.88 -9.71 5.14
CA ALA A 371 14.75 -9.85 3.69
C ALA A 371 16.05 -10.43 3.12
N PHE A 372 15.97 -11.67 2.66
CA PHE A 372 17.06 -12.32 1.95
C PHE A 372 17.02 -11.92 0.47
N GLN A 373 18.19 -11.70 -0.12
CA GLN A 373 18.34 -11.38 -1.52
C GLN A 373 18.09 -12.59 -2.42
N LYS A 374 17.92 -12.35 -3.73
CA LYS A 374 17.82 -13.44 -4.70
C LYS A 374 19.16 -14.18 -4.78
N THR A 375 19.11 -15.51 -4.71
CA THR A 375 20.23 -16.39 -5.01
C THR A 375 20.54 -16.36 -6.51
N ASP A 376 21.80 -16.08 -6.84
CA ASP A 376 22.36 -16.15 -8.19
C ASP A 376 22.72 -17.61 -8.53
N PRO A 377 22.17 -18.20 -9.62
CA PRO A 377 22.55 -19.53 -10.07
C PRO A 377 24.03 -19.71 -10.40
N VAL A 378 24.77 -18.65 -10.75
CA VAL A 378 26.20 -18.74 -11.08
C VAL A 378 27.06 -18.82 -9.80
N SER A 379 26.63 -18.16 -8.72
CA SER A 379 27.33 -18.13 -7.42
C SER A 379 26.38 -18.48 -6.26
N MET A 380 25.76 -19.66 -6.30
CA MET A 380 24.72 -20.04 -5.32
C MET A 380 25.22 -19.99 -3.87
N GLU A 381 26.44 -20.48 -3.59
CA GLU A 381 27.01 -20.44 -2.24
C GLU A 381 27.26 -19.02 -1.73
N GLY A 382 27.72 -18.13 -2.62
CA GLY A 382 28.04 -16.75 -2.28
C GLY A 382 26.82 -15.86 -2.12
N SER A 383 25.67 -16.26 -2.67
CA SER A 383 24.45 -15.44 -2.76
C SER A 383 23.23 -16.00 -2.02
N ARG A 384 23.25 -17.26 -1.56
CA ARG A 384 22.20 -17.83 -0.68
C ARG A 384 22.16 -17.11 0.68
N GLY A 385 20.97 -17.01 1.26
CA GLY A 385 20.80 -16.50 2.62
C GLY A 385 21.17 -17.52 3.69
N TYR A 386 21.60 -17.05 4.85
CA TYR A 386 21.95 -17.91 6.00
C TYR A 386 21.24 -17.45 7.27
N ILE A 387 20.82 -18.40 8.10
CA ILE A 387 20.42 -18.17 9.49
C ILE A 387 21.13 -19.21 10.36
N TYR A 388 21.96 -18.77 11.30
CA TYR A 388 22.81 -19.66 12.11
C TYR A 388 22.98 -19.14 13.53
N GLY A 389 23.34 -20.01 14.47
CA GLY A 389 23.67 -19.61 15.83
C GLY A 389 23.37 -20.68 16.87
N ASN A 390 23.08 -20.23 18.09
CA ASN A 390 22.97 -21.07 19.27
C ASN A 390 21.63 -20.83 19.99
N VAL A 391 21.01 -21.91 20.49
CA VAL A 391 19.79 -21.86 21.33
C VAL A 391 19.91 -22.90 22.43
N THR A 392 20.31 -22.46 23.63
CA THR A 392 20.61 -23.32 24.78
C THR A 392 19.66 -23.04 25.96
N SER A 393 19.81 -23.80 27.04
CA SER A 393 19.14 -23.51 28.31
C SER A 393 20.03 -23.86 29.50
N SER A 394 19.80 -23.16 30.61
CA SER A 394 20.45 -23.39 31.91
C SER A 394 19.82 -24.55 32.71
N SER A 395 18.75 -25.18 32.23
CA SER A 395 18.10 -26.33 32.87
C SER A 395 18.22 -27.61 32.03
N LYS A 396 17.69 -28.74 32.53
CA LYS A 396 17.89 -30.07 31.92
C LYS A 396 17.46 -30.10 30.44
N GLN A 397 18.23 -30.83 29.63
CA GLN A 397 18.19 -30.88 28.14
C GLN A 397 16.92 -31.53 27.53
N THR A 398 15.74 -31.39 28.13
CA THR A 398 14.48 -31.81 27.50
C THR A 398 14.09 -30.82 26.41
N ILE A 399 13.96 -31.29 25.17
CA ILE A 399 13.43 -30.51 24.03
C ILE A 399 12.10 -29.87 24.46
N ALA A 400 12.02 -28.54 24.34
CA ALA A 400 10.95 -27.74 24.91
C ALA A 400 10.11 -26.99 23.85
N ALA A 401 10.69 -26.67 22.70
CA ALA A 401 10.06 -25.98 21.60
C ALA A 401 10.72 -26.36 20.25
N HIS A 402 10.16 -25.86 19.14
CA HIS A 402 10.89 -25.79 17.86
C HIS A 402 11.22 -24.35 17.51
N LEU A 403 12.41 -24.15 16.93
CA LEU A 403 12.75 -23.01 16.11
C LEU A 403 12.27 -23.31 14.67
N VAL A 404 11.54 -22.38 14.06
CA VAL A 404 10.86 -22.55 12.79
C VAL A 404 11.19 -21.40 11.85
N LEU A 405 11.64 -21.73 10.65
CA LEU A 405 11.87 -20.78 9.56
C LEU A 405 10.73 -20.88 8.54
N VAL A 406 10.14 -19.74 8.16
CA VAL A 406 9.12 -19.67 7.11
C VAL A 406 9.27 -18.41 6.25
N ASP A 407 8.82 -18.46 5.00
CA ASP A 407 8.72 -17.28 4.16
C ASP A 407 7.49 -16.41 4.52
N TYR A 408 7.37 -15.22 3.92
CA TYR A 408 6.24 -14.32 4.14
C TYR A 408 4.85 -14.98 3.93
N GLU A 409 4.69 -15.83 2.92
CA GLU A 409 3.39 -16.42 2.58
C GLU A 409 3.04 -17.57 3.52
N LEU A 410 4.03 -18.37 3.93
CA LEU A 410 3.86 -19.41 4.94
C LEU A 410 3.71 -18.81 6.36
N PHE A 411 4.38 -17.70 6.68
CA PHE A 411 4.10 -16.90 7.88
C PHE A 411 2.66 -16.34 7.89
N ARG A 412 2.19 -15.82 6.74
CA ARG A 412 0.82 -15.36 6.56
C ARG A 412 -0.20 -16.49 6.77
N LYS A 413 0.17 -17.74 6.49
CA LYS A 413 -0.61 -18.96 6.79
C LYS A 413 -0.52 -19.38 8.26
N LEU A 414 0.67 -19.45 8.85
CA LEU A 414 0.88 -19.78 10.28
C LEU A 414 0.12 -18.83 11.21
N SER A 415 0.21 -17.53 10.94
CA SER A 415 -0.54 -16.51 11.69
C SER A 415 -2.07 -16.74 11.62
N VAL A 416 -2.63 -17.35 10.55
CA VAL A 416 -4.07 -17.72 10.54
C VAL A 416 -4.39 -18.66 11.70
N VAL A 417 -3.54 -19.66 11.93
CA VAL A 417 -3.83 -20.74 12.86
C VAL A 417 -3.47 -20.34 14.30
N PHE A 418 -2.35 -19.65 14.49
CA PHE A 418 -2.02 -19.04 15.78
C PHE A 418 -3.12 -18.07 16.24
N ASP A 419 -3.61 -17.23 15.32
CA ASP A 419 -4.75 -16.36 15.56
C ASP A 419 -6.12 -17.10 15.54
N ASN A 420 -6.17 -18.42 15.60
CA ASN A 420 -7.39 -19.19 15.84
C ASN A 420 -7.35 -20.01 17.14
N SER A 421 -6.18 -20.08 17.78
CA SER A 421 -5.79 -20.74 19.04
C SER A 421 -6.83 -21.12 20.11
N ASN A 422 -7.80 -20.27 20.45
CA ASN A 422 -8.55 -20.32 21.71
C ASN A 422 -9.57 -21.48 21.86
N LYS A 423 -9.49 -22.48 20.99
CA LYS A 423 -10.70 -23.01 20.35
C LYS A 423 -10.55 -24.43 19.74
N GLU A 424 -9.33 -24.88 19.47
CA GLU A 424 -9.02 -26.23 18.95
C GLU A 424 -8.34 -27.08 20.03
N LYS A 425 -8.66 -28.38 20.13
CA LYS A 425 -7.99 -29.29 21.08
C LYS A 425 -6.53 -29.56 20.71
N ASN A 426 -6.23 -29.64 19.41
CA ASN A 426 -4.93 -30.06 18.87
C ASN A 426 -4.24 -28.90 18.13
N LEU A 427 -4.20 -27.72 18.74
CA LEU A 427 -3.72 -26.47 18.14
C LEU A 427 -2.33 -26.60 17.45
N CYS A 428 -1.42 -27.39 18.02
CA CYS A 428 -0.10 -27.61 17.42
C CYS A 428 -0.14 -28.38 16.09
N SER A 429 -1.05 -29.33 15.94
CA SER A 429 -1.23 -30.08 14.68
C SER A 429 -1.74 -29.20 13.56
N SER A 430 -2.70 -28.31 13.87
CA SER A 430 -3.19 -27.33 12.91
C SER A 430 -2.13 -26.27 12.58
N LEU A 431 -1.38 -25.79 13.57
CA LEU A 431 -0.37 -24.74 13.36
C LEU A 431 0.78 -25.26 12.49
N MET A 432 1.32 -26.43 12.82
CA MET A 432 2.51 -26.96 12.16
C MET A 432 2.20 -27.75 10.88
N GLY A 433 0.94 -28.17 10.67
CA GLY A 433 0.48 -28.91 9.48
C GLY A 433 0.93 -28.31 8.14
N PRO A 434 0.68 -27.00 7.86
CA PRO A 434 1.12 -26.35 6.62
C PRO A 434 2.64 -26.41 6.37
N VAL A 435 3.44 -26.45 7.44
CA VAL A 435 4.91 -26.54 7.35
C VAL A 435 5.36 -28.00 7.22
N SER A 436 4.64 -28.94 7.86
CA SER A 436 4.88 -30.38 7.81
C SER A 436 4.75 -31.01 6.42
N HIS A 437 4.05 -30.33 5.49
CA HIS A 437 3.95 -30.73 4.08
C HIS A 437 5.13 -30.24 3.20
N LEU A 438 6.07 -29.47 3.75
CA LEU A 438 7.18 -28.85 3.03
C LEU A 438 8.54 -29.14 3.68
N ALA A 439 8.57 -29.10 5.02
CA ALA A 439 9.75 -29.26 5.84
C ALA A 439 10.16 -30.73 5.98
N PHE A 440 11.44 -31.02 5.76
CA PHE A 440 12.07 -32.30 6.07
C PHE A 440 12.14 -32.51 7.59
N GLU A 441 11.87 -33.74 8.01
CA GLU A 441 12.19 -34.25 9.35
C GLU A 441 12.48 -35.75 9.21
N LYS A 442 13.63 -36.17 9.73
CA LYS A 442 14.25 -37.48 9.49
C LYS A 442 13.37 -38.69 9.89
N ARG A 443 12.59 -38.55 10.97
CA ARG A 443 11.72 -39.60 11.52
C ARG A 443 10.31 -39.59 10.90
N CYS A 444 9.70 -38.42 10.76
CA CYS A 444 8.28 -38.29 10.40
C CYS A 444 8.01 -37.83 8.96
N PHE A 445 8.90 -37.04 8.36
CA PHE A 445 8.70 -36.42 7.04
C PHE A 445 9.91 -36.57 6.09
N PRO A 446 10.47 -37.79 5.90
CA PRO A 446 11.74 -37.99 5.18
C PRO A 446 11.67 -37.75 3.67
N ASN A 447 10.47 -37.62 3.08
CA ASN A 447 10.28 -37.37 1.65
C ASN A 447 10.27 -35.87 1.27
N ASN A 448 10.24 -34.98 2.26
CA ASN A 448 10.22 -33.53 2.05
C ASN A 448 11.62 -32.99 1.73
N ARG A 449 11.71 -31.74 1.25
CA ARG A 449 12.96 -31.16 0.69
C ARG A 449 13.34 -29.76 1.17
N GLN A 450 12.52 -29.12 2.02
CA GLN A 450 12.87 -27.82 2.58
C GLN A 450 13.34 -27.98 4.02
N ASP A 451 14.30 -27.16 4.43
CA ASP A 451 14.85 -27.21 5.78
C ASP A 451 14.32 -26.04 6.62
N PHE A 452 13.38 -26.31 7.52
CA PHE A 452 12.60 -25.28 8.23
C PHE A 452 12.48 -25.48 9.76
N PHE A 453 13.01 -26.56 10.35
CA PHE A 453 12.83 -26.88 11.78
C PHE A 453 14.15 -27.19 12.50
N ARG A 454 14.29 -26.73 13.75
CA ARG A 454 15.25 -27.28 14.73
C ARG A 454 14.56 -27.49 16.08
N ALA A 455 14.78 -28.62 16.74
CA ALA A 455 14.36 -28.85 18.12
C ALA A 455 15.24 -28.03 19.09
N VAL A 456 14.63 -27.34 20.05
CA VAL A 456 15.34 -26.47 21.00
C VAL A 456 14.88 -26.69 22.45
N PRO A 457 15.77 -26.59 23.46
CA PRO A 457 17.18 -26.19 23.37
C PRO A 457 18.06 -27.29 22.76
N CYS A 458 19.09 -26.88 22.04
CA CYS A 458 20.14 -27.77 21.53
C CYS A 458 21.19 -28.01 22.63
N PRO A 459 21.85 -29.19 22.68
CA PRO A 459 22.72 -29.54 23.81
C PRO A 459 23.96 -28.64 23.84
N THR A 460 24.38 -28.20 25.02
CA THR A 460 25.46 -27.23 25.19
C THR A 460 26.77 -27.73 24.56
N SER A 461 27.30 -26.94 23.61
CA SER A 461 28.50 -27.27 22.81
C SER A 461 28.37 -28.44 21.83
N GLU A 462 27.14 -28.92 21.57
CA GLU A 462 26.83 -29.91 20.54
C GLU A 462 25.87 -29.29 19.50
N LEU A 463 25.74 -29.95 18.34
CA LEU A 463 24.80 -29.57 17.28
C LEU A 463 23.35 -29.81 17.69
N CYS A 464 22.41 -29.12 17.04
CA CYS A 464 20.98 -29.38 17.20
C CYS A 464 20.61 -30.79 16.66
N PRO A 465 19.56 -31.45 17.21
CA PRO A 465 19.28 -32.87 16.91
C PRO A 465 19.01 -33.22 15.44
N GLU A 466 18.66 -32.24 14.61
CA GLU A 466 18.41 -32.41 13.17
C GLU A 466 19.65 -32.20 12.28
N GLU A 467 20.78 -31.75 12.85
CA GLU A 467 22.02 -31.43 12.11
C GLU A 467 22.97 -32.65 12.09
N ASP A 468 22.80 -33.52 11.09
CA ASP A 468 23.56 -34.79 10.96
C ASP A 468 25.05 -34.63 10.59
N ASP A 469 25.47 -33.49 10.04
CA ASP A 469 26.82 -33.27 9.49
C ASP A 469 27.37 -31.87 9.85
N PRO A 470 28.45 -31.78 10.64
CA PRO A 470 29.11 -30.53 11.01
C PRO A 470 29.55 -29.66 9.82
N LEU A 471 29.80 -30.23 8.64
CA LEU A 471 30.23 -29.48 7.45
C LEU A 471 29.11 -28.62 6.84
N ASN A 472 27.84 -28.91 7.14
CA ASN A 472 26.70 -28.10 6.70
C ASN A 472 26.35 -26.96 7.67
N VAL A 473 26.99 -26.91 8.85
CA VAL A 473 26.77 -25.93 9.91
C VAL A 473 27.90 -24.90 9.93
N VAL A 474 27.56 -23.62 10.10
CA VAL A 474 28.53 -22.53 10.21
C VAL A 474 29.38 -22.73 11.47
N SER A 475 30.71 -22.80 11.31
CA SER A 475 31.68 -23.08 12.37
C SER A 475 31.42 -22.28 13.66
N GLY A 476 31.30 -22.98 14.78
CA GLY A 476 31.00 -22.39 16.10
C GLY A 476 29.50 -22.18 16.41
N SER A 477 28.61 -22.63 15.51
CA SER A 477 27.15 -22.59 15.68
C SER A 477 26.57 -23.98 15.97
N GLN A 478 25.38 -24.04 16.57
CA GLN A 478 24.65 -25.31 16.79
C GLN A 478 23.75 -25.71 15.62
N PHE A 479 23.34 -24.76 14.78
CA PHE A 479 22.52 -24.99 13.58
C PHE A 479 22.79 -24.00 12.45
N SER A 480 22.36 -24.31 11.22
CA SER A 480 22.36 -23.40 10.08
C SER A 480 21.26 -23.71 9.05
N PHE A 481 20.31 -22.80 8.87
CA PHE A 481 19.36 -22.83 7.75
C PHE A 481 19.96 -22.14 6.52
N HIS A 482 19.73 -22.74 5.34
CA HIS A 482 20.24 -22.27 4.04
C HIS A 482 19.09 -21.83 3.13
N ILE A 483 19.00 -20.53 2.83
CA ILE A 483 17.88 -19.93 2.07
C ILE A 483 18.28 -19.75 0.61
N GLN A 484 17.76 -20.64 -0.25
CA GLN A 484 18.06 -20.70 -1.68
C GLN A 484 16.82 -20.30 -2.51
N ASP A 485 16.63 -19.00 -2.76
CA ASP A 485 15.52 -18.49 -3.58
C ASP A 485 16.03 -17.81 -4.85
N THR A 486 15.86 -18.48 -5.97
CA THR A 486 16.23 -17.99 -7.30
C THR A 486 15.17 -17.11 -7.96
N THR A 487 14.00 -16.91 -7.34
CA THR A 487 12.89 -16.13 -7.94
C THR A 487 13.03 -14.62 -7.69
N GLY A 488 13.31 -14.19 -6.45
CA GLY A 488 13.42 -12.78 -6.09
C GLY A 488 13.71 -12.59 -4.59
N ALA A 489 14.06 -11.37 -4.18
CA ALA A 489 14.23 -11.07 -2.76
C ALA A 489 12.88 -11.13 -2.01
N ARG A 490 12.84 -11.75 -0.82
CA ARG A 490 11.63 -11.85 0.01
C ARG A 490 11.93 -11.77 1.51
N PHE A 491 10.94 -11.35 2.30
CA PHE A 491 10.99 -11.46 3.75
C PHE A 491 10.79 -12.91 4.21
N TRP A 492 11.63 -13.35 5.13
CA TRP A 492 11.54 -14.59 5.88
C TRP A 492 11.40 -14.26 7.38
N TYR A 493 10.72 -15.15 8.09
CA TYR A 493 10.32 -15.01 9.49
C TYR A 493 10.87 -16.19 10.29
N LEU A 494 11.65 -15.89 11.32
CA LEU A 494 12.15 -16.86 12.28
C LEU A 494 11.26 -16.84 13.51
N LEU A 495 10.77 -18.01 13.93
CA LEU A 495 9.74 -18.16 14.95
C LEU A 495 10.15 -19.19 16.00
N PHE A 496 9.82 -18.98 17.27
CA PHE A 496 9.72 -20.07 18.23
C PHE A 496 8.27 -20.57 18.30
N THR A 497 8.09 -21.87 18.52
CA THR A 497 6.77 -22.46 18.82
C THR A 497 6.82 -23.54 19.91
N ASN A 498 5.86 -23.50 20.82
CA ASN A 498 5.68 -24.46 21.92
C ASN A 498 5.02 -25.78 21.45
N CYS A 499 5.37 -26.25 20.24
CA CYS A 499 4.78 -27.42 19.58
C CYS A 499 5.87 -28.43 19.22
N LEU A 500 5.66 -29.72 19.53
CA LEU A 500 6.64 -30.80 19.38
C LEU A 500 6.04 -32.02 18.67
N LEU A 501 6.84 -32.75 17.88
CA LEU A 501 6.47 -34.03 17.29
C LEU A 501 6.64 -35.17 18.30
N ASN A 502 5.55 -35.82 18.68
CA ASN A 502 5.61 -37.05 19.49
C ASN A 502 6.10 -38.26 18.65
N GLU A 503 6.32 -39.39 19.31
CA GLU A 503 6.77 -40.64 18.67
C GLU A 503 5.82 -41.17 17.58
N HIS A 504 4.54 -40.79 17.65
CA HIS A 504 3.51 -41.13 16.67
C HIS A 504 3.37 -40.04 15.59
N CYS A 505 4.40 -39.21 15.39
CA CYS A 505 4.46 -38.11 14.42
C CYS A 505 3.31 -37.09 14.48
N ASN A 506 2.67 -36.97 15.64
CA ASN A 506 1.61 -36.00 15.90
C ASN A 506 2.16 -34.81 16.70
N TRP A 507 1.86 -33.60 16.23
CA TRP A 507 2.26 -32.37 16.91
C TRP A 507 1.43 -32.12 18.17
N THR A 508 2.06 -32.19 19.34
CA THR A 508 1.48 -31.88 20.65
C THR A 508 2.02 -30.56 21.20
N LYS A 509 1.35 -29.98 22.21
CA LYS A 509 1.87 -28.79 22.91
C LYS A 509 2.89 -29.24 23.95
N SER A 510 4.04 -28.58 23.98
CA SER A 510 4.99 -28.67 25.10
C SER A 510 4.42 -28.03 26.37
N ASN A 511 4.51 -28.76 27.47
CA ASN A 511 4.25 -28.26 28.83
C ASN A 511 5.55 -27.99 29.60
N ALA A 512 6.72 -28.21 29.00
CA ALA A 512 8.01 -27.91 29.62
C ALA A 512 8.21 -26.39 29.70
N ARG A 513 8.43 -25.87 30.91
CA ARG A 513 8.85 -24.49 31.14
C ARG A 513 10.37 -24.43 31.24
N VAL A 514 10.98 -23.91 30.19
CA VAL A 514 12.43 -23.87 29.98
C VAL A 514 12.74 -22.48 29.45
N SER A 515 13.66 -21.75 30.10
CA SER A 515 14.18 -20.50 29.53
C SER A 515 15.13 -20.86 28.39
N LEU A 516 14.77 -20.49 27.17
CA LEU A 516 15.63 -20.62 26.00
C LEU A 516 16.41 -19.33 25.83
N ASN A 517 17.74 -19.44 25.93
CA ASN A 517 18.67 -18.35 25.73
C ASN A 517 19.25 -18.51 24.32
N TYR A 518 19.03 -17.52 23.47
CA TYR A 518 19.34 -17.60 22.04
C TYR A 518 20.23 -16.45 21.58
N ASP A 519 21.19 -16.77 20.71
CA ASP A 519 22.04 -15.82 19.97
C ASP A 519 22.08 -16.30 18.51
N VAL A 520 21.28 -15.66 17.65
CA VAL A 520 21.04 -16.09 16.26
C VAL A 520 21.36 -14.96 15.28
N TRP A 521 22.10 -15.28 14.23
CA TRP A 521 22.50 -14.42 13.12
C TRP A 521 21.67 -14.70 11.87
N LEU A 522 21.36 -13.66 11.10
CA LEU A 522 20.68 -13.71 9.81
C LEU A 522 21.49 -12.85 8.81
N VAL A 523 22.01 -13.43 7.72
CA VAL A 523 22.94 -12.73 6.78
C VAL A 523 22.70 -13.11 5.32
N ASN A 524 23.07 -12.22 4.39
CA ASN A 524 23.04 -12.49 2.94
C ASN A 524 24.41 -13.00 2.45
N GLY A 525 24.46 -14.19 1.85
CA GLY A 525 25.71 -14.81 1.40
C GLY A 525 26.50 -15.51 2.52
N HIS A 526 27.52 -16.30 2.12
CA HIS A 526 28.29 -17.18 3.01
C HIS A 526 29.01 -16.41 4.14
N PRO A 527 28.88 -16.81 5.42
CA PRO A 527 29.62 -16.19 6.54
C PRO A 527 31.15 -16.18 6.33
N ASP A 528 31.71 -17.29 5.86
CA ASP A 528 33.13 -17.44 5.50
C ASP A 528 33.60 -16.49 4.38
N ARG A 529 32.66 -15.93 3.60
CA ARG A 529 32.90 -14.93 2.54
C ARG A 529 32.39 -13.54 2.90
N SER A 530 32.02 -13.30 4.17
CA SER A 530 31.53 -12.03 4.71
C SER A 530 32.40 -10.81 4.38
N GLY A 531 33.72 -11.00 4.27
CA GLY A 531 34.68 -9.96 3.91
C GLY A 531 34.64 -9.51 2.43
N ILE A 532 33.96 -10.23 1.53
CA ILE A 532 33.90 -9.88 0.10
C ILE A 532 32.95 -8.69 -0.14
N ASN A 533 31.77 -8.69 0.48
CA ASN A 533 30.85 -7.54 0.45
C ASN A 533 30.12 -7.38 1.80
N PRO A 534 30.74 -6.69 2.79
CA PRO A 534 30.14 -6.51 4.10
C PRO A 534 28.85 -5.67 4.10
N PHE A 535 28.67 -4.79 3.11
CA PHE A 535 27.51 -3.91 2.98
C PHE A 535 26.27 -4.61 2.41
N GLU A 536 26.45 -5.68 1.62
CA GLU A 536 25.35 -6.61 1.29
C GLU A 536 25.13 -7.64 2.41
N HIS A 537 26.23 -8.20 2.94
CA HIS A 537 26.19 -9.37 3.83
C HIS A 537 25.49 -9.10 5.16
N GLN A 538 25.89 -8.02 5.87
CA GLN A 538 25.33 -7.64 7.17
C GLN A 538 24.06 -6.77 7.05
N PHE A 539 23.35 -6.82 5.91
CA PHE A 539 22.13 -6.03 5.72
C PHE A 539 20.98 -6.85 5.13
N SER A 540 19.80 -6.69 5.72
CA SER A 540 18.52 -7.10 5.12
C SER A 540 18.33 -6.35 3.80
N PHE A 541 17.75 -6.98 2.79
CA PHE A 541 17.61 -6.41 1.43
C PHE A 541 16.90 -5.04 1.41
N ASP A 542 15.96 -4.78 2.33
CA ASP A 542 15.31 -3.46 2.48
C ASP A 542 16.24 -2.35 3.01
N ARG A 543 17.40 -2.73 3.55
CA ARG A 543 18.44 -1.89 4.16
C ARG A 543 19.80 -1.94 3.46
N GLN A 544 20.01 -2.79 2.47
CA GLN A 544 21.16 -2.67 1.55
C GLN A 544 21.12 -1.31 0.82
N ASP A 545 22.23 -0.85 0.26
CA ASP A 545 22.42 0.46 -0.41
C ASP A 545 22.27 1.71 0.51
N THR A 546 22.11 1.54 1.83
CA THR A 546 21.85 2.69 2.73
C THR A 546 23.10 3.45 3.14
N MET A 547 24.29 2.82 3.08
CA MET A 547 25.56 3.51 3.33
C MET A 547 25.81 4.55 2.24
N GLU A 548 25.63 4.13 0.99
CA GLU A 548 25.79 4.89 -0.24
C GLU A 548 24.82 6.08 -0.27
N LEU A 549 23.57 5.85 0.18
CA LEU A 549 22.55 6.89 0.31
C LEU A 549 22.94 7.97 1.34
N PHE A 550 23.42 7.59 2.54
CA PHE A 550 23.84 8.57 3.55
C PHE A 550 25.20 9.21 3.25
N GLY A 551 26.14 8.47 2.64
CA GLY A 551 27.45 8.97 2.22
C GLY A 551 27.36 10.00 1.10
N SER A 552 26.55 9.72 0.08
CA SER A 552 26.25 10.67 -1.00
C SER A 552 25.55 11.93 -0.47
N ALA A 553 24.59 11.78 0.44
CA ALA A 553 23.95 12.90 1.14
C ALA A 553 24.94 13.74 1.96
N PHE A 554 25.88 13.11 2.69
CA PHE A 554 26.94 13.82 3.39
C PHE A 554 27.81 14.65 2.43
N VAL A 555 28.28 14.08 1.32
CA VAL A 555 29.11 14.79 0.32
C VAL A 555 28.37 15.98 -0.29
N LEU A 556 27.10 15.81 -0.65
CA LEU A 556 26.26 16.88 -1.20
C LEU A 556 26.06 18.03 -0.20
N PHE A 557 25.77 17.71 1.06
CA PHE A 557 25.62 18.73 2.11
C PHE A 557 26.95 19.35 2.55
N LEU A 558 28.08 18.65 2.42
CA LEU A 558 29.42 19.18 2.65
C LEU A 558 29.79 20.25 1.61
N ALA A 559 29.45 20.05 0.34
CA ALA A 559 29.62 21.08 -0.69
C ALA A 559 28.82 22.35 -0.35
N LEU A 560 27.57 22.21 0.11
CA LEU A 560 26.75 23.34 0.57
C LEU A 560 27.31 24.01 1.85
N ALA A 561 27.86 23.24 2.79
CA ALA A 561 28.46 23.78 4.01
C ALA A 561 29.76 24.54 3.75
N ILE A 562 30.63 24.04 2.86
CA ILE A 562 31.85 24.74 2.41
C ILE A 562 31.48 26.04 1.69
N ALA A 563 30.47 26.01 0.82
CA ALA A 563 29.94 27.19 0.18
C ALA A 563 29.42 28.21 1.22
N GLN A 564 28.53 27.79 2.12
CA GLN A 564 27.95 28.67 3.12
C GLN A 564 29.00 29.28 4.06
N LEU A 565 30.02 28.52 4.46
CA LEU A 565 31.17 29.00 5.23
C LEU A 565 31.97 30.08 4.49
N HIS A 566 32.13 29.96 3.17
CA HIS A 566 32.78 30.99 2.34
C HIS A 566 31.95 32.27 2.24
N SER A 567 30.61 32.16 2.21
CA SER A 567 29.72 33.33 2.26
C SER A 567 29.83 34.04 3.62
N CYS A 568 29.70 33.32 4.74
CA CYS A 568 29.79 33.88 6.10
C CYS A 568 31.15 34.54 6.42
N ARG A 569 32.23 34.12 5.74
CA ARG A 569 33.57 34.74 5.86
C ARG A 569 33.71 36.07 5.09
N LYS A 570 32.79 36.38 4.17
CA LYS A 570 32.80 37.59 3.36
C LYS A 570 31.76 38.61 3.80
N ASP A 571 30.57 38.15 4.16
CA ASP A 571 29.52 38.98 4.73
C ASP A 571 28.87 38.28 5.92
N ALA A 572 29.00 38.89 7.10
CA ALA A 572 28.79 38.26 8.40
C ALA A 572 27.32 38.35 8.88
N GLN A 573 26.36 38.06 7.99
CA GLN A 573 24.93 38.17 8.30
C GLN A 573 24.43 37.02 9.20
N VAL A 574 23.62 37.34 10.22
CA VAL A 574 23.09 36.36 11.18
C VAL A 574 22.33 35.17 10.53
N PRO A 575 21.45 35.36 9.52
CA PRO A 575 20.79 34.24 8.84
C PRO A 575 21.78 33.26 8.20
N SER A 576 22.89 33.77 7.67
CA SER A 576 23.93 32.96 7.02
C SER A 576 24.64 32.04 8.01
N PHE A 577 24.93 32.52 9.23
CA PHE A 577 25.46 31.70 10.33
C PHE A 577 24.45 30.66 10.82
N VAL A 578 23.16 31.01 10.94
CA VAL A 578 22.12 30.04 11.32
C VAL A 578 22.04 28.93 10.26
N LEU A 579 22.04 29.26 8.96
CA LEU A 579 22.03 28.24 7.91
C LEU A 579 23.26 27.32 7.97
N LEU A 580 24.45 27.86 8.26
CA LEU A 580 25.68 27.08 8.44
C LEU A 580 25.59 26.11 9.62
N ILE A 581 24.99 26.52 10.75
CA ILE A 581 24.74 25.64 11.90
C ILE A 581 23.80 24.50 11.49
N LEU A 582 22.69 24.81 10.80
CA LEU A 582 21.72 23.79 10.38
C LEU A 582 22.31 22.79 9.38
N LEU A 583 23.12 23.26 8.41
CA LEU A 583 23.90 22.40 7.51
C LEU A 583 24.86 21.50 8.30
N THR A 584 25.54 22.04 9.32
CA THR A 584 26.48 21.28 10.16
C THR A 584 25.76 20.21 10.99
N MET A 585 24.59 20.52 11.55
CA MET A 585 23.74 19.53 12.24
C MET A 585 23.25 18.44 11.28
N ARG A 586 22.81 18.79 10.08
CA ARG A 586 22.34 17.80 9.08
C ARG A 586 23.48 16.91 8.56
N MET A 587 24.66 17.47 8.30
CA MET A 587 25.89 16.70 8.03
C MET A 587 26.22 15.75 9.19
N THR A 588 26.16 16.23 10.44
CA THR A 588 26.41 15.41 11.63
C THR A 588 25.44 14.22 11.67
N GLY A 589 24.15 14.44 11.38
CA GLY A 589 23.16 13.38 11.24
C GLY A 589 23.56 12.34 10.19
N PHE A 590 23.93 12.76 8.98
CA PHE A 590 24.38 11.84 7.93
C PHE A 590 25.68 11.12 8.28
N SER A 591 26.64 11.76 8.96
CA SER A 591 27.88 11.12 9.44
C SER A 591 27.60 10.05 10.50
N LEU A 592 26.69 10.31 11.44
CA LEU A 592 26.31 9.34 12.47
C LEU A 592 25.55 8.14 11.88
N HIS A 593 24.64 8.36 10.92
CA HIS A 593 24.00 7.26 10.17
C HIS A 593 24.98 6.48 9.30
N SER A 594 25.93 7.16 8.64
CA SER A 594 26.99 6.50 7.85
C SER A 594 27.93 5.68 8.73
N PHE A 595 28.32 6.20 9.90
CA PHE A 595 29.14 5.49 10.87
C PHE A 595 28.38 4.31 11.52
N TYR A 596 27.06 4.43 11.71
CA TYR A 596 26.21 3.31 12.10
C TYR A 596 26.24 2.21 11.03
N CYS A 597 25.99 2.55 9.77
CA CYS A 597 26.03 1.59 8.66
C CYS A 597 27.41 0.93 8.53
N LEU A 598 28.50 1.70 8.68
CA LEU A 598 29.86 1.18 8.66
C LEU A 598 30.16 0.22 9.83
N LYS A 599 29.78 0.60 11.06
CA LYS A 599 29.89 -0.28 12.24
C LYS A 599 29.07 -1.56 12.10
N PHE A 600 27.91 -1.47 11.45
CA PHE A 600 27.01 -2.59 11.22
C PHE A 600 27.56 -3.53 10.14
N ALA A 601 28.07 -2.99 9.03
CA ALA A 601 28.68 -3.75 7.93
C ALA A 601 29.80 -4.70 8.39
N PHE A 602 30.63 -4.29 9.35
CA PHE A 602 31.78 -5.08 9.82
C PHE A 602 31.54 -5.91 11.09
N HIS A 603 30.40 -5.75 11.77
CA HIS A 603 30.15 -6.41 13.07
C HIS A 603 28.75 -7.00 13.26
N GLY A 604 27.77 -6.69 12.40
CA GLY A 604 26.34 -7.04 12.54
C GLY A 604 25.63 -6.51 13.81
N ARG A 605 26.38 -5.89 14.74
CA ARG A 605 25.94 -5.29 16.00
C ARG A 605 26.39 -3.83 16.01
N ALA A 606 25.44 -2.89 15.99
CA ALA A 606 25.70 -1.45 16.09
C ALA A 606 24.69 -0.78 17.05
N SER A 607 25.15 0.24 17.78
CA SER A 607 24.34 0.86 18.85
C SER A 607 23.17 1.68 18.31
N LYS A 608 21.94 1.36 18.73
CA LYS A 608 20.72 2.11 18.40
C LYS A 608 20.74 3.56 18.92
N LEU A 609 21.62 3.88 19.86
CA LEU A 609 21.87 5.25 20.34
C LEU A 609 22.45 6.14 19.22
N LEU A 610 23.24 5.57 18.32
CA LEU A 610 23.90 6.30 17.23
C LEU A 610 22.87 6.77 16.18
N THR A 611 21.93 5.91 15.80
CA THR A 611 20.79 6.26 14.94
C THR A 611 19.85 7.25 15.63
N LEU A 612 19.61 7.11 16.94
CA LEU A 612 18.78 8.08 17.70
C LEU A 612 19.41 9.48 17.67
N PHE A 613 20.71 9.63 17.91
CA PHE A 613 21.36 10.93 17.79
C PHE A 613 21.31 11.46 16.34
N ALA A 614 21.52 10.61 15.34
CA ALA A 614 21.43 11.00 13.93
C ALA A 614 20.04 11.56 13.57
N ASP A 615 18.97 10.86 13.97
CA ASP A 615 17.57 11.28 13.74
C ASP A 615 17.19 12.53 14.54
N LEU A 616 17.76 12.73 15.73
CA LEU A 616 17.62 13.96 16.52
C LEU A 616 18.31 15.15 15.86
N PHE A 617 19.55 15.00 15.38
CA PHE A 617 20.26 16.06 14.66
C PHE A 617 19.52 16.46 13.37
N ALA A 618 19.02 15.50 12.60
CA ALA A 618 18.17 15.77 11.44
C ALA A 618 16.86 16.47 11.84
N SER A 619 16.15 15.98 12.85
CA SER A 619 14.87 16.56 13.29
C SER A 619 15.01 17.99 13.82
N ILE A 620 16.11 18.32 14.51
CA ILE A 620 16.37 19.70 14.96
C ILE A 620 16.77 20.59 13.78
N ALA A 621 17.54 20.07 12.81
CA ALA A 621 17.90 20.81 11.59
C ALA A 621 16.66 21.18 10.75
N ASP A 622 15.71 20.25 10.58
CA ASP A 622 14.42 20.50 9.91
C ASP A 622 13.61 21.61 10.60
N MET A 623 13.46 21.53 11.92
CA MET A 623 12.71 22.52 12.70
C MET A 623 13.38 23.89 12.64
N GLY A 624 14.71 23.93 12.76
CA GLY A 624 15.50 25.14 12.62
C GLY A 624 15.42 25.75 11.22
N LEU A 625 15.35 24.94 10.16
CA LEU A 625 15.16 25.38 8.78
C LEU A 625 13.80 26.06 8.60
N MET A 626 12.72 25.44 9.07
CA MET A 626 11.38 26.01 9.04
C MET A 626 11.27 27.29 9.90
N LEU A 627 11.96 27.36 11.04
CA LEU A 627 12.04 28.57 11.86
C LEU A 627 12.87 29.69 11.19
N LEU A 628 13.97 29.35 10.51
CA LEU A 628 14.78 30.29 9.74
C LEU A 628 13.96 30.91 8.61
N LEU A 629 13.17 30.12 7.87
CA LEU A 629 12.26 30.62 6.84
C LEU A 629 11.22 31.60 7.39
N ILE A 630 10.62 31.31 8.54
CA ILE A 630 9.70 32.24 9.23
C ILE A 630 10.44 33.52 9.67
N ALA A 631 11.64 33.40 10.22
CA ALA A 631 12.44 34.53 10.70
C ALA A 631 12.93 35.45 9.57
N VAL A 632 13.29 34.86 8.41
CA VAL A 632 13.62 35.54 7.14
C VAL A 632 12.46 36.44 6.71
N VAL A 633 11.29 35.84 6.48
CA VAL A 633 10.10 36.54 5.98
C VAL A 633 9.65 37.63 6.96
N LYS A 634 9.65 37.31 8.26
CA LYS A 634 9.27 38.26 9.32
C LYS A 634 10.23 39.45 9.45
N SER A 635 11.52 39.21 9.24
CA SER A 635 12.57 40.22 9.39
C SER A 635 12.86 40.98 8.10
N TRP A 636 12.02 40.82 7.06
CA TRP A 636 12.10 41.57 5.82
C TRP A 636 11.72 43.06 6.01
N PRO A 637 12.43 44.02 5.40
CA PRO A 637 13.75 43.87 4.75
C PRO A 637 14.85 43.59 5.80
N PHE A 638 15.82 42.76 5.43
CA PHE A 638 16.75 42.08 6.35
C PHE A 638 17.61 43.04 7.20
N SER A 639 17.25 43.24 8.47
CA SER A 639 18.05 44.00 9.44
C SER A 639 18.38 43.18 10.69
N ILE A 640 19.65 43.21 11.11
CA ILE A 640 20.20 42.41 12.22
C ILE A 640 19.50 42.73 13.55
N HIS A 641 19.22 44.00 13.82
CA HIS A 641 18.46 44.41 15.02
C HIS A 641 17.02 43.88 15.00
N ASN A 642 16.37 43.83 13.83
CA ASN A 642 15.01 43.31 13.67
C ASN A 642 14.90 41.79 13.87
N PHE A 643 15.99 41.04 13.65
CA PHE A 643 16.07 39.59 13.82
C PHE A 643 16.11 39.19 15.31
N LEU A 644 16.98 39.82 16.10
CA LEU A 644 17.22 39.48 17.52
C LEU A 644 16.16 40.05 18.48
N SER A 645 15.53 41.18 18.14
CA SER A 645 14.58 41.90 19.02
C SER A 645 13.33 41.07 19.42
N LYS A 646 12.88 40.14 18.57
CA LYS A 646 11.50 39.62 18.61
C LYS A 646 11.32 38.39 19.54
N ARG A 647 11.69 38.54 20.82
CA ARG A 647 11.72 37.53 21.91
C ARG A 647 10.62 36.45 21.87
N ARG A 648 9.36 36.82 21.61
CA ARG A 648 8.21 35.88 21.52
C ARG A 648 8.41 34.74 20.52
N TYR A 649 9.13 34.98 19.41
CA TYR A 649 9.30 34.01 18.33
C TYR A 649 10.47 33.05 18.59
N GLY A 650 11.49 33.51 19.33
CA GLY A 650 12.51 32.62 19.90
C GLY A 650 11.89 31.64 20.90
N THR A 651 11.02 32.11 21.79
CA THR A 651 10.29 31.23 22.74
C THR A 651 9.44 30.19 22.02
N LEU A 652 8.68 30.58 20.98
CA LEU A 652 7.89 29.64 20.18
C LEU A 652 8.79 28.60 19.49
N GLY A 653 9.89 29.02 18.87
CA GLY A 653 10.83 28.12 18.20
C GLY A 653 11.48 27.10 19.14
N ILE A 654 11.85 27.51 20.36
CA ILE A 654 12.35 26.61 21.41
C ILE A 654 11.28 25.57 21.77
N VAL A 655 10.04 25.98 22.03
CA VAL A 655 8.93 25.06 22.38
C VAL A 655 8.67 24.06 21.24
N CYS A 656 8.59 24.52 19.99
CA CYS A 656 8.42 23.63 18.83
C CYS A 656 9.59 22.63 18.70
N THR A 657 10.83 23.07 18.91
CA THR A 657 12.02 22.19 18.82
C THR A 657 12.03 21.15 19.93
N VAL A 658 11.71 21.53 21.18
CA VAL A 658 11.60 20.60 22.32
C VAL A 658 10.50 19.57 22.10
N LEU A 659 9.33 19.97 21.60
CA LEU A 659 8.24 19.05 21.25
C LEU A 659 8.68 18.05 20.17
N GLN A 660 9.36 18.51 19.11
CA GLN A 660 9.87 17.61 18.06
C GLN A 660 10.91 16.62 18.61
N VAL A 661 11.81 17.05 19.50
CA VAL A 661 12.76 16.16 20.19
C VAL A 661 12.03 15.11 21.01
N VAL A 662 11.01 15.48 21.79
CA VAL A 662 10.20 14.53 22.56
C VAL A 662 9.49 13.52 21.65
N PHE A 663 8.90 13.96 20.54
CA PHE A 663 8.28 13.05 19.56
C PHE A 663 9.30 12.10 18.92
N THR A 664 10.53 12.55 18.68
CA THR A 664 11.63 11.77 18.09
C THR A 664 12.20 10.75 19.07
N CYS A 665 12.41 11.11 20.34
CA CYS A 665 12.79 10.15 21.39
C CYS A 665 11.69 9.11 21.64
N THR A 666 10.41 9.53 21.62
CA THR A 666 9.27 8.61 21.71
C THR A 666 9.23 7.67 20.50
N ALA A 667 9.59 8.14 19.31
CA ALA A 667 9.66 7.33 18.10
C ALA A 667 10.66 6.17 18.23
N ALA A 668 11.87 6.46 18.66
CA ALA A 668 12.92 5.46 18.85
C ALA A 668 12.60 4.45 19.98
N GLY A 669 11.78 4.85 20.97
CA GLY A 669 11.27 3.97 22.01
C GLY A 669 10.11 3.05 21.57
N ALA A 670 9.49 3.29 20.41
CA ALA A 670 8.43 2.45 19.88
C ALA A 670 9.00 1.25 19.10
N THR A 671 8.44 0.06 19.31
CA THR A 671 8.89 -1.20 18.67
C THR A 671 8.53 -1.33 17.18
N PHE A 672 8.14 -0.24 16.52
CA PHE A 672 7.75 -0.17 15.11
C PHE A 672 8.86 0.51 14.28
N GLN A 673 9.99 -0.19 14.04
CA GLN A 673 11.19 0.42 13.45
C GLN A 673 11.19 0.53 11.91
N TYR A 674 10.06 0.89 11.29
CA TYR A 674 10.00 1.28 9.87
C TYR A 674 10.07 2.81 9.71
N ILE A 675 11.29 3.28 9.49
CA ILE A 675 11.69 4.70 9.43
C ILE A 675 11.40 5.31 8.03
N PRO A 676 10.19 5.08 7.48
CA PRO A 676 9.49 6.23 6.89
C PRO A 676 8.01 6.35 7.28
N LEU A 677 7.37 5.29 7.79
CA LEU A 677 5.92 5.29 8.03
C LEU A 677 5.52 5.57 9.49
N HIS A 678 6.50 5.65 10.40
CA HIS A 678 6.32 6.14 11.77
C HIS A 678 5.42 7.39 11.87
N MET A 679 5.51 8.32 10.90
CA MET A 679 4.70 9.55 10.85
C MET A 679 3.18 9.31 10.73
N LEU A 680 2.75 8.16 10.20
CA LEU A 680 1.34 7.77 10.06
C LEU A 680 0.95 6.60 10.97
N GLU A 681 1.90 5.76 11.36
CA GLU A 681 1.66 4.56 12.17
C GLU A 681 1.63 4.85 13.68
N THR A 682 2.29 5.90 14.16
CA THR A 682 2.38 6.23 15.60
C THR A 682 1.81 7.59 15.95
N TRP A 683 1.41 7.76 17.22
CA TRP A 683 0.85 9.02 17.71
C TRP A 683 1.86 10.18 17.67
N SER A 684 3.12 9.93 18.01
CA SER A 684 4.21 10.92 17.96
C SER A 684 4.49 11.37 16.52
N GLY A 685 4.32 10.47 15.56
CA GLY A 685 4.28 10.77 14.13
C GLY A 685 3.21 11.80 13.77
N TRP A 686 1.96 11.55 14.13
CA TRP A 686 0.84 12.47 13.90
C TRP A 686 1.03 13.82 14.59
N MET A 687 1.64 13.87 15.79
CA MET A 687 1.93 15.13 16.48
C MET A 687 3.03 15.94 15.79
N SER A 688 4.08 15.29 15.27
CA SER A 688 5.09 15.93 14.41
C SER A 688 4.45 16.53 13.14
N MET A 689 3.51 15.82 12.50
CA MET A 689 2.77 16.37 11.34
C MET A 689 1.88 17.57 11.71
N ALA A 690 1.18 17.51 12.85
CA ALA A 690 0.36 18.62 13.35
C ALA A 690 1.21 19.86 13.68
N LEU A 691 2.40 19.66 14.25
CA LEU A 691 3.37 20.73 14.54
C LEU A 691 3.87 21.40 13.25
N ARG A 692 4.22 20.62 12.21
CA ARG A 692 4.61 21.18 10.90
C ARG A 692 3.46 21.96 10.25
N LEU A 693 2.21 21.50 10.35
CA LEU A 693 1.03 22.23 9.86
C LEU A 693 0.80 23.57 10.59
N LEU A 694 1.06 23.63 11.89
CA LEU A 694 1.03 24.90 12.63
C LEU A 694 2.12 25.86 12.14
N MET A 695 3.32 25.36 11.82
CA MET A 695 4.39 26.18 11.24
C MET A 695 4.05 26.71 9.84
N VAL A 696 3.34 25.93 8.99
CA VAL A 696 2.80 26.44 7.71
C VAL A 696 1.92 27.67 7.95
N GLN A 697 1.02 27.60 8.93
CA GLN A 697 0.10 28.70 9.23
C GLN A 697 0.86 29.95 9.70
N CYS A 698 1.86 29.79 10.59
CA CYS A 698 2.73 30.88 11.01
C CYS A 698 3.49 31.51 9.82
N PHE A 699 4.08 30.68 8.95
CA PHE A 699 4.82 31.14 7.76
C PHE A 699 3.91 31.94 6.81
N MET A 700 2.73 31.42 6.47
CA MET A 700 1.77 32.07 5.57
C MET A 700 1.25 33.40 6.13
N VAL A 701 1.06 33.50 7.45
CA VAL A 701 0.63 34.75 8.11
C VAL A 701 1.74 35.80 8.07
N GLU A 702 2.97 35.45 8.45
CA GLU A 702 4.12 36.39 8.38
C GLU A 702 4.41 36.80 6.92
N LEU A 703 4.28 35.90 5.94
CA LEU A 703 4.44 36.20 4.52
C LEU A 703 3.43 37.23 4.04
N ARG A 704 2.15 37.07 4.41
CA ARG A 704 1.10 38.05 4.10
C ARG A 704 1.36 39.41 4.77
N PHE A 705 1.99 39.44 5.95
CA PHE A 705 2.42 40.67 6.61
C PHE A 705 3.74 41.25 6.08
N ALA A 706 4.61 40.46 5.44
CA ALA A 706 5.79 40.96 4.75
C ALA A 706 5.40 41.66 3.44
N ILE A 707 4.63 40.98 2.59
CA ILE A 707 4.12 41.51 1.31
C ILE A 707 3.30 42.80 1.54
N LYS A 708 2.49 42.88 2.61
CA LYS A 708 1.72 44.09 2.96
C LYS A 708 2.55 45.27 3.50
N ARG A 709 3.81 45.08 3.88
CA ARG A 709 4.69 46.15 4.40
C ARG A 709 5.65 46.69 3.35
N GLU A 710 5.92 45.91 2.31
CA GLU A 710 6.81 46.30 1.23
C GLU A 710 6.11 47.29 0.30
N THR A 711 6.80 48.38 -0.06
CA THR A 711 6.25 49.46 -0.90
C THR A 711 6.68 49.31 -2.37
N SER A 712 7.72 48.51 -2.65
CA SER A 712 8.18 48.20 -4.00
C SER A 712 7.50 46.92 -4.53
N CYS A 713 6.85 47.02 -5.69
CA CYS A 713 6.16 45.88 -6.31
C CYS A 713 7.12 44.71 -6.59
N GLU A 714 8.29 44.98 -7.19
CA GLU A 714 9.30 43.95 -7.48
C GLU A 714 9.74 43.16 -6.24
N ARG A 715 9.89 43.84 -5.09
CA ARG A 715 10.25 43.20 -3.81
C ARG A 715 9.08 42.39 -3.25
N ALA A 716 7.84 42.84 -3.44
CA ALA A 716 6.63 42.10 -3.05
C ALA A 716 6.42 40.84 -3.92
N ASP A 717 6.68 40.93 -5.22
CA ASP A 717 6.62 39.80 -6.17
C ASP A 717 7.75 38.80 -5.89
N PHE A 718 8.97 39.27 -5.59
CA PHE A 718 10.05 38.41 -5.11
C PHE A 718 9.64 37.65 -3.83
N LEU A 719 9.05 38.34 -2.85
CA LEU A 719 8.54 37.71 -1.62
C LEU A 719 7.46 36.65 -1.92
N LEU A 720 6.55 36.93 -2.85
CA LEU A 720 5.49 36.00 -3.26
C LEU A 720 6.09 34.74 -3.91
N HIS A 721 7.01 34.90 -4.85
CA HIS A 721 7.70 33.77 -5.50
C HIS A 721 8.53 32.97 -4.50
N PHE A 722 9.35 33.63 -3.68
CA PHE A 722 10.12 33.00 -2.59
C PHE A 722 9.22 32.20 -1.66
N GLY A 723 8.14 32.81 -1.17
CA GLY A 723 7.15 32.17 -0.29
C GLY A 723 6.49 30.94 -0.93
N SER A 724 6.14 31.02 -2.22
CA SER A 724 5.55 29.89 -2.95
C SER A 724 6.50 28.70 -3.09
N GLY A 725 7.78 28.93 -3.37
CA GLY A 725 8.81 27.89 -3.41
C GLY A 725 9.05 27.27 -2.03
N CYS A 726 9.18 28.11 -1.00
CA CYS A 726 9.39 27.68 0.38
C CYS A 726 8.25 26.82 0.93
N MET A 727 6.99 27.06 0.52
CA MET A 727 5.82 26.33 0.99
C MET A 727 5.90 24.82 0.72
N VAL A 728 6.59 24.40 -0.34
CA VAL A 728 6.79 22.98 -0.69
C VAL A 728 7.47 22.21 0.46
N TRP A 729 8.47 22.83 1.11
CA TRP A 729 9.31 22.18 2.11
C TRP A 729 8.59 21.92 3.44
N PHE A 730 7.50 22.62 3.72
CA PHE A 730 6.65 22.33 4.88
C PHE A 730 5.63 21.20 4.61
N VAL A 731 5.28 20.94 3.34
CA VAL A 731 4.14 20.08 2.96
C VAL A 731 4.55 18.75 2.31
N TYR A 732 5.75 18.65 1.72
CA TYR A 732 6.18 17.43 0.99
C TYR A 732 6.05 16.14 1.81
N VAL A 733 6.40 16.22 3.10
CA VAL A 733 6.32 15.10 4.06
C VAL A 733 4.90 14.50 4.15
N ILE A 734 3.89 15.37 4.09
CA ILE A 734 2.47 14.97 4.18
C ILE A 734 2.04 14.24 2.90
N ILE A 735 2.45 14.75 1.74
CA ILE A 735 2.18 14.15 0.42
C ILE A 735 2.88 12.79 0.31
N LEU A 736 4.14 12.73 0.75
CA LEU A 736 4.99 11.54 0.70
C LEU A 736 4.45 10.41 1.58
N GLY A 737 3.88 10.73 2.75
CA GLY A 737 3.18 9.76 3.60
C GLY A 737 1.99 9.08 2.89
N VAL A 738 1.23 9.82 2.06
CA VAL A 738 0.13 9.22 1.28
C VAL A 738 0.68 8.36 0.13
N ALA A 739 1.72 8.83 -0.56
CA ALA A 739 2.36 8.10 -1.65
C ALA A 739 3.00 6.77 -1.19
N ALA A 740 3.55 6.74 0.01
CA ALA A 740 4.22 5.59 0.62
C ALA A 740 3.37 4.30 0.64
N LEU A 741 2.04 4.43 0.68
CA LEU A 741 1.10 3.30 0.76
C LEU A 741 1.08 2.43 -0.50
N GLU A 742 1.42 2.98 -1.68
CA GLU A 742 1.52 2.22 -2.95
C GLU A 742 2.95 1.73 -3.23
N ILE A 743 3.95 2.07 -2.39
CA ILE A 743 5.34 1.59 -2.53
C ILE A 743 5.50 0.21 -1.87
N PRO A 744 6.06 -0.81 -2.55
CA PRO A 744 6.29 -2.15 -1.99
C PRO A 744 7.22 -2.14 -0.77
N MET A 745 6.94 -3.01 0.22
CA MET A 745 7.65 -3.02 1.53
C MET A 745 9.18 -3.09 1.40
N LEU A 746 9.71 -3.97 0.55
CA LEU A 746 11.15 -4.15 0.32
C LEU A 746 11.88 -2.87 -0.16
N TRP A 747 11.19 -1.99 -0.89
CA TRP A 747 11.77 -0.77 -1.47
C TRP A 747 11.37 0.50 -0.71
N ARG A 748 10.41 0.39 0.22
CA ARG A 748 9.77 1.53 0.88
C ARG A 748 10.74 2.38 1.69
N TYR A 749 11.74 1.77 2.35
CA TYR A 749 12.73 2.52 3.11
C TYR A 749 13.61 3.38 2.20
N LYS A 750 14.40 2.74 1.33
CA LYS A 750 15.36 3.42 0.42
C LYS A 750 14.71 4.57 -0.36
N ILE A 751 13.55 4.31 -0.98
CA ILE A 751 12.86 5.29 -1.82
C ILE A 751 12.40 6.52 -1.02
N ILE A 752 11.78 6.33 0.15
CA ILE A 752 11.24 7.47 0.91
C ILE A 752 12.37 8.27 1.57
N THR A 753 13.38 7.60 2.12
CA THR A 753 14.56 8.27 2.67
C THR A 753 15.29 9.08 1.59
N GLY A 754 15.44 8.54 0.37
CA GLY A 754 16.01 9.26 -0.76
C GLY A 754 15.20 10.48 -1.20
N ILE A 755 13.86 10.38 -1.24
CA ILE A 755 13.00 11.53 -1.57
C ILE A 755 13.10 12.64 -0.51
N CYS A 756 13.16 12.31 0.78
CA CYS A 756 13.37 13.31 1.83
C CYS A 756 14.74 13.99 1.69
N ILE A 757 15.82 13.22 1.51
CA ILE A 757 17.18 13.75 1.32
C ILE A 757 17.23 14.71 0.12
N LEU A 758 16.60 14.35 -1.00
CA LEU A 758 16.55 15.19 -2.20
C LEU A 758 15.73 16.47 -1.98
N ALA A 759 14.57 16.37 -1.35
CA ALA A 759 13.71 17.52 -1.05
C ALA A 759 14.42 18.53 -0.12
N ASP A 760 15.07 18.03 0.92
CA ASP A 760 15.85 18.86 1.85
C ASP A 760 17.09 19.46 1.15
N PHE A 761 17.82 18.68 0.35
CA PHE A 761 18.99 19.17 -0.41
C PHE A 761 18.61 20.36 -1.32
N ILE A 762 17.47 20.30 -2.00
CA ILE A 762 16.96 21.41 -2.82
C ILE A 762 16.64 22.63 -1.96
N ALA A 763 16.04 22.45 -0.78
CA ALA A 763 15.73 23.53 0.15
C ALA A 763 16.99 24.26 0.65
N TYR A 764 17.98 23.49 1.12
CA TYR A 764 19.26 24.05 1.57
C TYR A 764 20.03 24.71 0.41
N SER A 765 20.05 24.09 -0.78
CA SER A 765 20.69 24.67 -1.99
C SER A 765 20.10 26.03 -2.34
N ALA A 766 18.77 26.16 -2.31
CA ALA A 766 18.08 27.42 -2.60
C ALA A 766 18.46 28.52 -1.59
N LEU A 767 18.51 28.21 -0.29
CA LEU A 767 18.88 29.19 0.73
C LEU A 767 20.36 29.58 0.70
N VAL A 768 21.27 28.62 0.47
CA VAL A 768 22.70 28.91 0.27
C VAL A 768 22.88 29.85 -0.93
N HIS A 769 22.14 29.62 -2.02
CA HIS A 769 22.17 30.48 -3.20
C HIS A 769 21.59 31.89 -2.95
N ILE A 770 20.53 32.01 -2.13
CA ILE A 770 19.93 33.31 -1.77
C ILE A 770 20.86 34.11 -0.85
N PHE A 771 21.52 33.46 0.11
CA PHE A 771 22.50 34.08 1.02
C PHE A 771 23.94 34.14 0.44
N TRP A 772 24.11 33.94 -0.88
CA TRP A 772 25.41 34.05 -1.56
C TRP A 772 25.67 35.49 -2.05
N THR A 773 26.42 36.26 -1.26
CA THR A 773 26.66 37.69 -1.48
C THR A 773 27.80 37.95 -2.48
N ARG A 774 27.51 37.83 -3.78
CA ARG A 774 28.48 38.23 -4.84
C ARG A 774 27.92 39.01 -6.04
N ASN A 775 26.60 39.14 -6.21
CA ASN A 775 26.04 39.98 -7.29
C ASN A 775 25.49 41.28 -6.70
N GLY A 776 26.02 42.43 -7.14
CA GLY A 776 25.55 43.76 -6.70
C GLY A 776 24.03 43.93 -6.84
N LYS A 777 23.45 43.42 -7.95
CA LYS A 777 22.00 43.40 -8.20
C LYS A 777 21.16 42.72 -7.09
N ARG A 778 21.73 41.85 -6.24
CA ARG A 778 21.02 41.28 -5.06
C ARG A 778 21.12 42.13 -3.81
N ARG A 779 22.18 42.91 -3.64
CA ARG A 779 22.38 43.86 -2.54
C ARG A 779 21.21 44.87 -2.45
N ILE A 780 20.74 45.30 -3.62
CA ILE A 780 19.58 46.18 -3.86
C ILE A 780 18.27 45.68 -3.19
N TYR A 781 18.09 44.36 -3.02
CA TYR A 781 16.90 43.77 -2.38
C TYR A 781 16.99 43.73 -0.84
N PHE A 782 18.18 43.88 -0.27
CA PHE A 782 18.43 43.67 1.16
C PHE A 782 18.81 44.94 1.92
N GLU A 783 19.32 45.98 1.26
CA GLU A 783 19.64 47.27 1.89
C GLU A 783 18.41 48.18 2.08
N GLU A 784 18.46 48.99 3.16
CA GLU A 784 17.46 50.00 3.46
C GLU A 784 17.52 51.19 2.47
N PRO A 785 16.40 51.91 2.23
CA PRO A 785 16.42 53.10 1.39
C PRO A 785 17.34 54.22 1.91
N SER A 786 17.59 54.25 3.22
CA SER A 786 18.39 55.23 3.96
C SER A 786 19.85 55.31 3.53
N THR A 787 20.44 54.21 3.05
CA THR A 787 21.87 54.15 2.68
C THR A 787 22.16 54.46 1.21
N ARG A 788 21.15 54.76 0.38
CA ARG A 788 21.33 54.98 -1.07
C ARG A 788 21.97 56.33 -1.48
N GLN A 789 22.23 57.24 -0.55
CA GLN A 789 22.62 58.63 -0.88
C GLN A 789 24.05 58.85 -1.41
N SER A 790 24.90 57.81 -1.53
CA SER A 790 26.28 57.94 -2.02
C SER A 790 26.64 57.03 -3.21
N GLY A 791 25.64 56.59 -3.99
CA GLY A 791 25.82 55.61 -5.07
C GLY A 791 25.09 55.96 -6.36
N GLY A 792 25.16 57.22 -6.80
CA GLY A 792 24.49 57.68 -8.03
C GLY A 792 25.06 57.08 -9.31
N GLU A 793 26.38 56.95 -9.39
CA GLU A 793 27.10 56.60 -10.63
C GLU A 793 26.89 55.13 -11.08
N GLU A 794 26.58 54.20 -10.16
CA GLU A 794 26.30 52.78 -10.52
C GLU A 794 24.92 52.58 -11.20
N TRP A 795 24.03 53.58 -11.22
CA TRP A 795 22.72 53.47 -11.87
C TRP A 795 22.76 53.76 -13.38
N ASP A 796 23.62 54.67 -13.83
CA ASP A 796 23.70 55.05 -15.26
C ASP A 796 24.33 53.93 -16.11
N GLU A 797 25.30 53.18 -15.58
CA GLU A 797 25.80 51.95 -16.22
C GLU A 797 24.72 50.83 -16.27
N PHE A 798 23.75 50.84 -15.32
CA PHE A 798 22.71 49.82 -15.26
C PHE A 798 21.69 49.97 -16.39
N GLU A 799 21.23 51.20 -16.71
CA GLU A 799 20.30 51.41 -17.83
C GLU A 799 20.92 51.04 -19.17
N GLN A 800 22.16 51.47 -19.42
CA GLN A 800 22.88 51.12 -20.67
C GLN A 800 23.01 49.59 -20.85
N SER A 801 23.19 48.84 -19.76
CA SER A 801 23.27 47.37 -19.81
C SER A 801 21.99 46.71 -20.35
N PHE A 802 20.81 47.25 -20.04
CA PHE A 802 19.52 46.70 -20.49
C PHE A 802 19.15 47.11 -21.92
N ILE A 803 19.45 48.34 -22.33
CA ILE A 803 19.15 48.84 -23.67
C ILE A 803 19.96 48.09 -24.75
N SER A 804 21.16 47.61 -24.40
CA SER A 804 22.05 46.89 -25.34
C SER A 804 21.58 45.49 -25.77
N THR A 805 20.64 44.87 -25.04
CA THR A 805 20.27 43.46 -25.24
C THR A 805 19.11 43.19 -26.21
N ASP A 806 18.45 44.22 -26.74
CA ASP A 806 17.29 44.08 -27.66
C ASP A 806 17.65 44.35 -29.14
N GLN A 807 18.95 44.33 -29.49
CA GLN A 807 19.45 44.37 -30.87
C GLN A 807 20.65 43.44 -31.10
N ARG A 808 20.42 42.13 -31.17
CA ARG A 808 21.30 41.17 -31.88
C ARG A 808 20.61 39.84 -32.20
#